data_AF-A0A919VBN0-F1
#
_entry.id   AF-A0A919VBN0-F1
#
_cell.length_a   1.000
_cell.length_b   1.000
_cell.length_c   1.000
_cell.angle_alpha   90.00
_cell.angle_beta   90.00
_cell.angle_gamma   90.00
#
_symmetry.space_group_name_H-M   'P 1'
#
loop_
_entity.id
_entity.type
_entity.pdbx_description
1 polymer ?
#
loop_
_entity_poly.entity_id
_entity_poly.type
_entity_poly.pdbx_seq_one_letter_code
_entity_poly.pdbx_strand_id
1 'polypeptide(L)'
;MTTSLTPSLLAAVTDPNGQALRAEFEVEHDPAAPAGQGSGQIWTGGVENVPSGNQASVAVAPGELTDGWKVRWRARAVNVATTVGSPWSQWHSLTVDLPDPVSEPAVGTLQVTPSQMVDGTIVTDTLTPALVAQVSDPVGGSLRAEFEVEHDPAAPAEQGTGQIWAGAADGVASGAVASVTVPEGKLGDGWKLRWRARALSAIATSAWSDWHSFTSDAPDPTVTNSSITPSALIDGTATTTLTPTLRAVVTHPGGHPLRAEFEIEHDPSAPQGQGSGQIWTGSVDDVASGTVGEIVVPAGELTDGWKVRWRTRAAAIGQASAWSTWQTVTAKTTLTGIGPFAQTAAAVVPDGSDFSVAAWLRLSDKDGAYTIMEQRGTSQAPFRLGNDPEHGLVFTFTNADAPGATVEGVRSAVEPPVDEWFHLAATYTNDSRNASLYLNGKSIGSAVLGFTPWNASGNMTLGTAMAGTLDEVWVYGRELLSDEVFALMDGSSATPVGFGAGPSARAAAPSFTYDRIKPEDCKKDYGAGKRTYGLMKNRFSGCFRSSAVVFQPDDDDQPQNDYDAKAAWSADFLFVAKTFSGRRGLDSGATTRDVWYDVYLSSESAFADPYDRLDEVELTVGMAPASGQTACKNVTSGGQKNHVSKRVRDWDALYDPYDPKLAHVATFRFRADPGDAPATRKNRAKETVANAEKISECIFGQYAKITYQEDGERVRWTYGATDQNAVVRCDSADSKITRTTGGCILPVTPSIQWRMGAQYDEAYIHYWKACYDKADTFPKNPNKKIPGCAVNGTGRPSKDLYLWRVGEPRQDNSRGRSGTRCHSLWPNYGINSQDCDEYPFASAGNRTVDGDQDGDLSVCAMPKPPNSTAGNLLRRLFNNDRILLEDVFFNRFSGEPDPLPSMENNCWPGHINKASRYYTGH
;
A
#
# COMPACT_ATOMS: atom_id res chain seq x y z
N MET A 1 54.79 -19.74 44.58
CA MET A 1 53.74 -18.97 43.89
C MET A 1 54.01 -19.04 42.40
N THR A 2 52.99 -19.19 41.56
CA THR A 2 53.09 -19.19 40.09
C THR A 2 52.16 -18.12 39.55
N THR A 3 52.61 -17.38 38.53
CA THR A 3 51.81 -16.38 37.80
C THR A 3 51.23 -16.96 36.51
N SER A 4 51.05 -18.28 36.46
CA SER A 4 50.59 -19.02 35.29
C SER A 4 49.67 -20.16 35.73
N LEU A 5 48.61 -20.39 34.96
CA LEU A 5 47.67 -21.51 35.13
C LEU A 5 48.22 -22.84 34.56
N THR A 6 49.33 -22.79 33.82
CA THR A 6 50.00 -23.98 33.26
C THR A 6 51.48 -24.03 33.70
N PRO A 7 51.77 -24.04 35.02
CA PRO A 7 53.14 -24.09 35.50
C PRO A 7 53.82 -25.40 35.07
N SER A 8 55.12 -25.32 34.77
CA SER A 8 55.94 -26.52 34.57
C SER A 8 56.40 -27.07 35.93
N LEU A 9 56.12 -28.35 36.17
CA LEU A 9 56.59 -29.11 37.33
C LEU A 9 57.88 -29.83 36.94
N LEU A 10 58.92 -29.70 37.76
CA LEU A 10 60.23 -30.25 37.49
C LEU A 10 60.67 -31.21 38.60
N ALA A 11 61.14 -32.39 38.23
CA ALA A 11 61.68 -33.37 39.16
C ALA A 11 62.91 -34.08 38.58
N ALA A 12 63.99 -34.15 39.35
CA ALA A 12 65.12 -34.99 39.00
C ALA A 12 64.84 -36.44 39.41
N VAL A 13 65.10 -37.40 38.52
CA VAL A 13 64.85 -38.83 38.76
C VAL A 13 66.14 -39.62 38.60
N THR A 14 66.42 -40.54 39.54
CA THR A 14 67.65 -41.33 39.56
C THR A 14 67.35 -42.80 39.80
N ASP A 15 67.93 -43.68 38.97
CA ASP A 15 67.91 -45.13 39.10
C ASP A 15 69.31 -45.62 39.50
N PRO A 16 69.47 -46.46 40.54
CA PRO A 16 70.77 -46.97 40.98
C PRO A 16 71.55 -47.74 39.92
N ASN A 17 70.86 -48.33 38.93
CA ASN A 17 71.47 -49.08 37.83
C ASN A 17 71.58 -48.24 36.55
N GLY A 18 71.31 -46.93 36.62
CA GLY A 18 71.42 -46.01 35.49
C GLY A 18 70.35 -46.18 34.42
N GLN A 19 69.26 -46.89 34.70
CA GLN A 19 68.19 -47.13 33.72
C GLN A 19 67.34 -45.88 33.49
N ALA A 20 66.69 -45.79 32.32
CA ALA A 20 65.73 -44.74 32.03
C ALA A 20 64.46 -44.92 32.88
N LEU A 21 63.88 -43.79 33.29
CA LEU A 21 62.76 -43.72 34.22
C LEU A 21 61.58 -42.99 33.57
N ARG A 22 60.38 -43.29 34.04
CA ARG A 22 59.19 -42.47 33.84
C ARG A 22 58.99 -41.61 35.08
N ALA A 23 58.95 -40.29 34.92
CA ALA A 23 58.61 -39.38 36.01
C ALA A 23 57.09 -39.17 36.02
N GLU A 24 56.42 -39.47 37.12
CA GLU A 24 55.00 -39.16 37.32
C GLU A 24 54.84 -37.96 38.24
N PHE A 25 53.83 -37.14 37.97
CA PHE A 25 53.47 -35.93 38.70
C PHE A 25 52.00 -35.98 39.08
N GLU A 26 51.70 -35.46 40.27
CA GLU A 26 50.34 -35.33 40.78
C GLU A 26 50.17 -33.94 41.40
N VAL A 27 49.03 -33.31 41.12
CA VAL A 27 48.62 -32.01 41.68
C VAL A 27 47.26 -32.18 42.34
N GLU A 28 47.09 -31.63 43.54
CA GLU A 28 45.82 -31.63 44.28
C GLU A 28 45.61 -30.32 45.04
N HIS A 29 44.38 -30.10 45.52
CA HIS A 29 44.09 -28.97 46.41
C HIS A 29 44.89 -29.07 47.71
N ASP A 30 45.49 -27.96 48.15
CA ASP A 30 46.18 -27.94 49.43
C ASP A 30 45.16 -28.02 50.59
N PRO A 31 45.24 -28.99 51.51
CA PRO A 31 44.33 -29.07 52.66
C PRO A 31 44.39 -27.85 53.59
N ALA A 32 45.44 -27.04 53.51
CA ALA A 32 45.56 -25.77 54.21
C ALA A 32 44.97 -24.58 53.44
N ALA A 33 44.30 -24.81 52.29
CA ALA A 33 43.64 -23.78 51.51
C ALA A 33 42.41 -23.19 52.24
N PRO A 34 42.05 -21.91 51.98
CA PRO A 34 40.79 -21.34 52.44
C PRO A 34 39.58 -22.15 51.95
N ALA A 35 38.50 -22.14 52.74
CA ALA A 35 37.27 -22.86 52.40
C ALA A 35 36.71 -22.40 51.04
N GLY A 36 36.30 -23.36 50.19
CA GLY A 36 35.65 -23.10 48.90
C GLY A 36 36.46 -23.44 47.64
N GLN A 37 37.75 -23.82 47.75
CA GLN A 37 38.58 -24.15 46.58
C GLN A 37 38.43 -25.59 46.07
N GLY A 38 37.80 -26.51 46.82
CA GLY A 38 37.71 -27.93 46.48
C GLY A 38 38.63 -28.82 47.33
N SER A 39 38.55 -30.14 47.15
CA SER A 39 39.41 -31.11 47.86
C SER A 39 39.76 -32.29 46.96
N GLY A 40 40.97 -32.83 47.11
CA GLY A 40 41.43 -34.00 46.35
C GLY A 40 42.17 -33.64 45.08
N GLN A 41 42.46 -34.67 44.28
CA GLN A 41 43.30 -34.60 43.09
C GLN A 41 42.69 -33.68 42.02
N ILE A 42 43.54 -32.80 41.47
CA ILE A 42 43.21 -31.88 40.38
C ILE A 42 43.71 -32.49 39.06
N TRP A 43 44.99 -32.85 39.00
CA TRP A 43 45.62 -33.24 37.74
C TRP A 43 46.76 -34.24 37.96
N THR A 44 47.00 -35.10 36.96
CA THR A 44 48.17 -35.99 36.91
C THR A 44 48.83 -35.91 35.54
N GLY A 45 50.15 -36.10 35.51
CA GLY A 45 50.93 -36.10 34.28
C GLY A 45 52.21 -36.92 34.41
N GLY A 46 52.92 -37.11 33.31
CA GLY A 46 54.19 -37.82 33.35
C GLY A 46 55.06 -37.57 32.14
N VAL A 47 56.35 -37.89 32.30
CA VAL A 47 57.38 -37.79 31.27
C VAL A 47 58.06 -39.14 31.14
N GLU A 48 58.01 -39.71 29.94
CA GLU A 48 58.60 -41.01 29.63
C GLU A 48 60.11 -40.91 29.32
N ASN A 49 60.82 -42.02 29.49
CA ASN A 49 62.21 -42.22 29.03
C ASN A 49 63.21 -41.16 29.53
N VAL A 50 63.07 -40.68 30.76
CA VAL A 50 63.97 -39.71 31.39
C VAL A 50 65.26 -40.43 31.82
N PRO A 51 66.43 -40.07 31.30
CA PRO A 51 67.70 -40.69 31.72
C PRO A 51 67.94 -40.51 33.22
N SER A 52 68.49 -41.52 33.90
CA SER A 52 68.87 -41.43 35.31
C SER A 52 69.82 -40.24 35.54
N GLY A 53 69.49 -39.39 36.51
CA GLY A 53 70.23 -38.16 36.83
C GLY A 53 69.70 -36.92 36.12
N ASN A 54 68.80 -37.04 35.14
CA ASN A 54 68.22 -35.91 34.43
C ASN A 54 66.93 -35.40 35.08
N GLN A 55 66.59 -34.15 34.77
CA GLN A 55 65.35 -33.50 35.19
C GLN A 55 64.23 -33.76 34.18
N ALA A 56 63.09 -34.24 34.66
CA ALA A 56 61.83 -34.29 33.93
C ALA A 56 61.09 -32.96 34.10
N SER A 57 60.40 -32.50 33.06
CA SER A 57 59.56 -31.31 33.09
C SER A 57 58.22 -31.58 32.40
N VAL A 58 57.11 -31.29 33.07
CA VAL A 58 55.75 -31.39 32.50
C VAL A 58 54.93 -30.15 32.88
N ALA A 59 54.20 -29.58 31.92
CA ALA A 59 53.26 -28.50 32.22
C ALA A 59 51.91 -29.06 32.69
N VAL A 60 51.33 -28.46 33.71
CA VAL A 60 49.93 -28.72 34.08
C VAL A 60 49.03 -28.32 32.92
N ALA A 61 48.00 -29.12 32.62
CA ALA A 61 47.16 -28.89 31.45
C ALA A 61 46.34 -27.58 31.56
N PRO A 62 46.05 -26.90 30.44
CA PRO A 62 45.16 -25.73 30.44
C PRO A 62 43.78 -26.06 31.02
N GLY A 63 43.25 -25.18 31.86
CA GLY A 63 41.92 -25.32 32.48
C GLY A 63 41.89 -26.07 33.82
N GLU A 64 43.01 -26.62 34.27
CA GLU A 64 43.07 -27.40 35.53
C GLU A 64 43.26 -26.51 36.78
N LEU A 65 43.93 -25.37 36.64
CA LEU A 65 44.18 -24.44 37.74
C LEU A 65 43.35 -23.17 37.57
N THR A 66 42.91 -22.60 38.69
CA THR A 66 42.20 -21.31 38.77
C THR A 66 43.04 -20.31 39.56
N ASP A 67 42.88 -19.02 39.26
CA ASP A 67 43.52 -17.95 40.01
C ASP A 67 43.17 -17.98 41.51
N GLY A 68 44.10 -17.56 42.36
CA GLY A 68 43.97 -17.56 43.82
C GLY A 68 44.00 -18.95 44.48
N TRP A 69 44.08 -20.05 43.72
CA TRP A 69 44.12 -21.39 44.29
C TRP A 69 45.43 -21.68 45.02
N LYS A 70 45.33 -22.34 46.18
CA LYS A 70 46.45 -23.01 46.83
C LYS A 70 46.39 -24.51 46.52
N VAL A 71 47.36 -24.98 45.74
CA VAL A 71 47.52 -26.39 45.37
C VAL A 71 48.81 -26.94 45.95
N ARG A 72 48.95 -28.25 45.92
CA ARG A 72 50.22 -28.93 46.23
C ARG A 72 50.49 -30.02 45.22
N TRP A 73 51.76 -30.28 44.93
CA TRP A 73 52.17 -31.26 43.95
C TRP A 73 53.29 -32.16 44.47
N ARG A 74 53.44 -33.33 43.87
CA ARG A 74 54.51 -34.29 44.18
C ARG A 74 54.88 -35.08 42.94
N ALA A 75 56.06 -35.70 42.97
CA ALA A 75 56.54 -36.52 41.87
C ALA A 75 57.11 -37.87 42.37
N ARG A 76 57.15 -38.86 41.49
CA ARG A 76 57.85 -40.12 41.72
C ARG A 76 58.49 -40.64 40.44
N ALA A 77 59.52 -41.46 40.59
CA ALA A 77 60.13 -42.17 39.47
C ALA A 77 59.57 -43.58 39.36
N VAL A 78 59.31 -44.05 38.16
CA VAL A 78 58.91 -45.44 37.86
C VAL A 78 59.91 -46.03 36.89
N ASN A 79 60.51 -47.16 37.26
CA ASN A 79 61.41 -47.88 36.38
C ASN A 79 60.57 -48.54 35.27
N VAL A 80 60.82 -48.16 34.02
CA VAL A 80 60.01 -48.60 32.88
C VAL A 80 60.16 -50.09 32.57
N ALA A 81 61.27 -50.71 32.96
CA ALA A 81 61.55 -52.12 32.72
C ALA A 81 60.93 -53.04 33.79
N THR A 82 60.93 -52.60 35.05
CA THR A 82 60.46 -53.43 36.18
C THR A 82 59.10 -53.03 36.72
N THR A 83 58.56 -51.90 36.25
CA THR A 83 57.34 -51.24 36.74
C THR A 83 57.35 -50.86 38.23
N VAL A 84 58.51 -50.95 38.88
CA VAL A 84 58.69 -50.55 40.28
C VAL A 84 58.77 -49.04 40.38
N GLY A 85 57.87 -48.44 41.17
CA GLY A 85 57.87 -47.02 41.49
C GLY A 85 58.63 -46.71 42.79
N SER A 86 59.30 -45.56 42.83
CA SER A 86 59.76 -44.97 44.08
C SER A 86 58.56 -44.56 44.95
N PRO A 87 58.76 -44.37 46.26
CA PRO A 87 57.84 -43.57 47.04
C PRO A 87 57.63 -42.20 46.37
N TRP A 88 56.44 -41.63 46.54
CA TRP A 88 56.20 -40.25 46.17
C TRP A 88 57.08 -39.32 47.00
N SER A 89 57.50 -38.21 46.40
CA SER A 89 58.12 -37.12 47.14
C SER A 89 57.16 -36.58 48.20
N GLN A 90 57.71 -35.82 49.14
CA GLN A 90 56.89 -34.92 49.96
C GLN A 90 56.07 -33.97 49.06
N TRP A 91 54.95 -33.48 49.59
CA TRP A 91 54.14 -32.48 48.93
C TRP A 91 54.86 -31.12 48.88
N HIS A 92 54.76 -30.45 47.75
CA HIS A 92 55.24 -29.09 47.53
C HIS A 92 54.06 -28.16 47.27
N SER A 93 53.82 -27.21 48.17
CA SER A 93 52.73 -26.24 48.03
C SER A 93 53.04 -25.15 46.99
N LEU A 94 52.00 -24.71 46.29
CA LEU A 94 52.02 -23.71 45.24
C LEU A 94 50.75 -22.86 45.29
N THR A 95 50.89 -21.54 45.39
CA THR A 95 49.78 -20.59 45.18
C THR A 95 49.78 -20.14 43.73
N VAL A 96 48.63 -20.22 43.07
CA VAL A 96 48.35 -19.65 41.75
C VAL A 96 47.89 -18.22 41.98
N ASP A 97 48.59 -17.25 41.41
CA ASP A 97 48.34 -15.82 41.58
C ASP A 97 48.68 -15.11 40.29
N LEU A 98 47.66 -14.93 39.45
CA LEU A 98 47.75 -14.16 38.22
C LEU A 98 47.76 -12.66 38.59
N PRO A 99 48.41 -11.81 37.78
CA PRO A 99 48.29 -10.36 37.97
C PRO A 99 46.82 -9.94 37.83
N ASP A 100 46.29 -9.20 38.81
CA ASP A 100 44.97 -8.58 38.72
C ASP A 100 44.88 -7.71 37.45
N PRO A 101 43.81 -7.82 36.63
CA PRO A 101 43.63 -6.92 35.51
C PRO A 101 43.47 -5.48 36.02
N VAL A 102 44.25 -4.55 35.48
CA VAL A 102 44.09 -3.12 35.70
C VAL A 102 43.06 -2.56 34.73
N SER A 103 42.24 -1.60 35.18
CA SER A 103 41.27 -0.95 34.30
C SER A 103 42.02 -0.11 33.28
N GLU A 104 41.97 -0.54 32.03
CA GLU A 104 42.62 0.09 30.89
C GLU A 104 41.61 0.15 29.74
N PRO A 105 40.64 1.08 29.80
CA PRO A 105 39.66 1.22 28.74
C PRO A 105 40.35 1.61 27.43
N ALA A 106 39.85 1.08 26.33
CA ALA A 106 40.37 1.28 24.99
C ALA A 106 39.23 1.28 23.96
N VAL A 107 39.51 1.88 22.79
CA VAL A 107 38.66 1.80 21.61
C VAL A 107 39.31 0.89 20.57
N GLY A 108 38.50 0.05 19.93
CA GLY A 108 38.91 -0.89 18.89
C GLY A 108 38.43 -0.44 17.52
N THR A 109 37.62 -1.27 16.87
CA THR A 109 37.07 -1.01 15.54
C THR A 109 36.32 0.32 15.49
N LEU A 110 36.68 1.19 14.54
CA LEU A 110 36.05 2.49 14.29
C LEU A 110 35.41 2.50 12.90
N GLN A 111 34.14 2.91 12.80
CA GLN A 111 33.38 2.91 11.55
C GLN A 111 32.40 4.09 11.48
N VAL A 112 32.21 4.64 10.27
CA VAL A 112 31.13 5.59 9.93
C VAL A 112 30.03 4.82 9.21
N THR A 113 28.75 5.01 9.56
CA THR A 113 27.63 4.24 8.96
C THR A 113 26.44 5.15 8.61
N PRO A 114 25.85 5.05 7.40
CA PRO A 114 26.36 4.32 6.24
C PRO A 114 27.67 4.97 5.72
N SER A 115 28.58 4.16 5.17
CA SER A 115 29.74 4.69 4.45
C SER A 115 30.26 3.69 3.42
N GLN A 116 31.04 4.19 2.48
CA GLN A 116 31.72 3.47 1.42
C GLN A 116 33.13 4.02 1.20
N MET A 117 34.01 3.20 0.63
CA MET A 117 35.34 3.65 0.22
C MET A 117 35.27 4.16 -1.22
N VAL A 118 35.57 5.44 -1.44
CA VAL A 118 35.66 6.08 -2.76
C VAL A 118 37.05 6.68 -2.89
N ASP A 119 37.83 6.21 -3.87
CA ASP A 119 39.21 6.67 -4.14
C ASP A 119 40.13 6.74 -2.90
N GLY A 120 40.01 5.77 -1.99
CA GLY A 120 40.81 5.71 -0.77
C GLY A 120 40.31 6.57 0.40
N THR A 121 39.15 7.23 0.24
CA THR A 121 38.51 8.05 1.29
C THR A 121 37.20 7.41 1.74
N ILE A 122 36.90 7.47 3.03
CA ILE A 122 35.60 7.05 3.57
C ILE A 122 34.59 8.14 3.24
N VAL A 123 33.51 7.78 2.54
CA VAL A 123 32.44 8.69 2.14
C VAL A 123 31.10 8.21 2.69
N THR A 124 30.34 9.09 3.29
CA THR A 124 28.96 8.83 3.73
C THR A 124 27.98 9.60 2.84
N ASP A 125 26.88 8.95 2.47
CA ASP A 125 25.81 9.51 1.64
C ASP A 125 24.71 10.21 2.45
N THR A 126 24.99 10.50 3.73
CA THR A 126 24.09 11.20 4.65
C THR A 126 24.82 12.24 5.48
N LEU A 127 24.10 13.31 5.84
CA LEU A 127 24.61 14.36 6.73
C LEU A 127 24.42 14.02 8.23
N THR A 128 23.78 12.90 8.55
CA THR A 128 23.59 12.40 9.92
C THR A 128 24.14 10.98 10.08
N PRO A 129 25.43 10.73 9.78
CA PRO A 129 26.01 9.40 9.92
C PRO A 129 26.09 8.99 11.39
N ALA A 130 26.03 7.68 11.63
CA ALA A 130 26.39 7.06 12.90
C ALA A 130 27.90 6.85 12.98
N LEU A 131 28.53 7.34 14.05
CA LEU A 131 29.91 7.04 14.41
C LEU A 131 29.91 5.86 15.37
N VAL A 132 30.66 4.84 15.01
CA VAL A 132 30.60 3.53 15.64
C VAL A 132 31.99 3.16 16.16
N ALA A 133 32.10 2.85 17.45
CA ALA A 133 33.35 2.44 18.08
C ALA A 133 33.13 1.21 18.96
N GLN A 134 33.95 0.18 18.77
CA GLN A 134 34.04 -0.91 19.74
C GLN A 134 34.80 -0.42 20.98
N VAL A 135 34.29 -0.69 22.18
CA VAL A 135 34.95 -0.33 23.45
C VAL A 135 35.31 -1.57 24.25
N SER A 136 36.43 -1.54 24.97
CA SER A 136 36.89 -2.66 25.79
C SER A 136 37.64 -2.16 27.02
N ASP A 137 37.56 -2.91 28.12
CA ASP A 137 38.36 -2.76 29.33
C ASP A 137 38.68 -4.18 29.86
N PRO A 138 39.95 -4.52 30.17
CA PRO A 138 40.35 -5.82 30.72
C PRO A 138 39.63 -6.22 32.01
N VAL A 139 39.18 -5.26 32.82
CA VAL A 139 38.39 -5.51 34.04
C VAL A 139 36.92 -5.82 33.72
N GLY A 140 36.49 -5.58 32.47
CA GLY A 140 35.11 -5.74 32.03
C GLY A 140 34.20 -4.60 32.50
N GLY A 141 32.90 -4.86 32.56
CA GLY A 141 31.91 -3.88 33.04
C GLY A 141 31.35 -2.95 31.95
N SER A 142 30.73 -1.87 32.39
CA SER A 142 30.04 -0.89 31.55
C SER A 142 30.91 0.35 31.35
N LEU A 143 30.98 0.81 30.11
CA LEU A 143 31.84 1.88 29.65
C LEU A 143 31.02 3.01 29.03
N ARG A 144 31.62 4.19 28.99
CA ARG A 144 31.15 5.32 28.19
C ARG A 144 32.09 5.50 27.01
N ALA A 145 31.53 5.57 25.80
CA ALA A 145 32.26 5.93 24.60
C ALA A 145 32.00 7.41 24.28
N GLU A 146 33.05 8.21 24.16
CA GLU A 146 32.95 9.61 23.73
C GLU A 146 33.47 9.76 22.30
N PHE A 147 32.85 10.66 21.55
CA PHE A 147 33.11 10.91 20.13
C PHE A 147 33.25 12.40 19.87
N GLU A 148 34.18 12.78 19.01
CA GLU A 148 34.35 14.16 18.54
C GLU A 148 34.48 14.20 17.02
N VAL A 149 33.86 15.20 16.39
CA VAL A 149 33.95 15.50 14.95
C VAL A 149 34.44 16.92 14.76
N GLU A 150 35.39 17.10 13.85
CA GLU A 150 35.97 18.38 13.47
C GLU A 150 36.12 18.50 11.96
N HIS A 151 36.33 19.74 11.49
CA HIS A 151 36.85 19.96 10.14
C HIS A 151 38.24 19.35 9.99
N ASP A 152 38.47 18.66 8.87
CA ASP A 152 39.81 18.20 8.52
C ASP A 152 40.73 19.42 8.26
N PRO A 153 41.94 19.50 8.84
CA PRO A 153 42.87 20.61 8.57
C PRO A 153 43.27 20.76 7.10
N ALA A 154 43.10 19.70 6.28
CA ALA A 154 43.31 19.74 4.84
C ALA A 154 42.05 20.18 4.05
N ALA A 155 40.96 20.52 4.73
CA ALA A 155 39.75 21.07 4.11
C ALA A 155 40.02 22.47 3.52
N PRO A 156 39.29 22.86 2.44
CA PRO A 156 39.30 24.25 1.97
C PRO A 156 38.92 25.22 3.10
N ALA A 157 39.55 26.40 3.13
CA ALA A 157 39.35 27.40 4.19
C ALA A 157 37.88 27.83 4.37
N GLU A 158 37.07 27.68 3.31
CA GLU A 158 35.64 28.00 3.30
C GLU A 158 34.79 27.04 4.16
N GLN A 159 35.28 25.82 4.44
CA GLN A 159 34.54 24.85 5.25
C GLN A 159 34.60 25.16 6.75
N GLY A 160 35.60 25.91 7.22
CA GLY A 160 35.81 26.22 8.63
C GLY A 160 36.92 25.41 9.29
N THR A 161 37.15 25.65 10.58
CA THR A 161 38.21 24.99 11.37
C THR A 161 37.71 24.65 12.78
N GLY A 162 38.21 23.56 13.35
CA GLY A 162 37.94 23.17 14.74
C GLY A 162 36.73 22.27 14.92
N GLN A 163 36.30 22.09 16.16
CA GLN A 163 35.26 21.16 16.55
C GLN A 163 33.87 21.58 16.05
N ILE A 164 33.18 20.62 15.43
CA ILE A 164 31.82 20.76 14.91
C ILE A 164 30.82 20.20 15.93
N TRP A 165 31.12 19.01 16.47
CA TRP A 165 30.21 18.28 17.34
C TRP A 165 30.94 17.29 18.23
N ALA A 166 30.39 17.03 19.42
CA ALA A 166 30.80 15.98 20.32
C ALA A 166 29.58 15.27 20.90
N GLY A 167 29.69 13.96 21.13
CA GLY A 167 28.62 13.12 21.66
C GLY A 167 29.16 11.92 22.43
N ALA A 168 28.28 11.23 23.15
CA ALA A 168 28.66 10.06 23.93
C ALA A 168 27.57 8.98 23.94
N ALA A 169 27.99 7.73 24.10
CA ALA A 169 27.14 6.58 24.40
C ALA A 169 27.55 6.01 25.76
N ASP A 170 26.64 6.06 26.73
CA ASP A 170 26.85 5.52 28.08
C ASP A 170 26.32 4.08 28.16
N GLY A 171 26.75 3.32 29.17
CA GLY A 171 26.18 2.00 29.45
C GLY A 171 26.69 0.86 28.58
N VAL A 172 27.76 1.06 27.79
CA VAL A 172 28.21 0.10 26.77
C VAL A 172 29.06 -0.99 27.40
N ALA A 173 28.66 -2.26 27.28
CA ALA A 173 29.42 -3.38 27.84
C ALA A 173 30.82 -3.50 27.21
N SER A 174 31.84 -3.87 27.99
CA SER A 174 33.19 -4.17 27.49
C SER A 174 33.13 -5.25 26.40
N GLY A 175 33.77 -4.97 25.25
CA GLY A 175 33.74 -5.77 24.03
C GLY A 175 32.61 -5.40 23.05
N ALA A 176 31.60 -4.63 23.48
CA ALA A 176 30.46 -4.24 22.65
C ALA A 176 30.75 -2.99 21.80
N VAL A 177 29.81 -2.70 20.91
CA VAL A 177 29.88 -1.58 19.96
C VAL A 177 29.02 -0.43 20.47
N ALA A 178 29.64 0.73 20.65
CA ALA A 178 28.99 2.01 20.88
C ALA A 178 28.66 2.69 19.54
N SER A 179 27.53 3.37 19.47
CA SER A 179 27.12 4.11 18.28
C SER A 179 26.45 5.43 18.67
N VAL A 180 26.87 6.53 18.05
CA VAL A 180 26.23 7.85 18.20
C VAL A 180 25.94 8.45 16.83
N THR A 181 24.74 9.00 16.63
CA THR A 181 24.36 9.67 15.38
C THR A 181 24.73 11.14 15.46
N VAL A 182 25.45 11.65 14.45
CA VAL A 182 25.70 13.08 14.33
C VAL A 182 24.37 13.80 14.09
N PRO A 183 23.99 14.80 14.90
CA PRO A 183 22.71 15.48 14.77
C PRO A 183 22.54 16.23 13.45
N GLU A 184 21.28 16.42 13.05
CA GLU A 184 20.92 17.22 11.89
C GLU A 184 21.46 18.66 11.97
N GLY A 185 21.85 19.20 10.82
CA GLY A 185 22.39 20.56 10.71
C GLY A 185 23.83 20.74 11.21
N LYS A 186 24.52 19.66 11.61
CA LYS A 186 25.93 19.72 12.03
C LYS A 186 26.91 19.55 10.88
N LEU A 187 26.61 18.69 9.90
CA LEU A 187 27.49 18.44 8.75
C LEU A 187 26.95 19.15 7.51
N GLY A 188 27.86 19.68 6.70
CA GLY A 188 27.56 20.17 5.35
C GLY A 188 27.97 19.16 4.28
N ASP A 189 27.42 19.33 3.09
CA ASP A 189 27.73 18.49 1.95
C ASP A 189 29.10 18.81 1.34
N GLY A 190 29.79 17.78 0.85
CA GLY A 190 31.18 17.82 0.39
C GLY A 190 32.20 18.16 1.48
N TRP A 191 31.83 18.14 2.76
CA TRP A 191 32.73 18.51 3.86
C TRP A 191 33.78 17.44 4.10
N LYS A 192 35.05 17.85 4.21
CA LYS A 192 36.14 17.00 4.67
C LYS A 192 36.21 17.07 6.19
N LEU A 193 35.96 15.93 6.82
CA LEU A 193 35.76 15.82 8.25
C LEU A 193 36.78 14.85 8.81
N ARG A 194 37.03 14.96 10.11
CA ARG A 194 37.73 13.95 10.88
C ARG A 194 37.03 13.72 12.20
N TRP A 195 37.08 12.50 12.68
CA TRP A 195 36.49 12.13 13.96
C TRP A 195 37.43 11.21 14.76
N ARG A 196 37.17 11.12 16.05
CA ARG A 196 37.90 10.23 16.96
C ARG A 196 36.99 9.78 18.09
N ALA A 197 37.36 8.67 18.73
CA ALA A 197 36.64 8.14 19.89
C ALA A 197 37.58 7.84 21.06
N ARG A 198 37.03 7.80 22.27
CA ARG A 198 37.71 7.29 23.47
C ARG A 198 36.74 6.55 24.38
N ALA A 199 37.27 5.67 25.22
CA ALA A 199 36.49 4.89 26.18
C ALA A 199 36.80 5.32 27.62
N LEU A 200 35.78 5.36 28.47
CA LEU A 200 35.89 5.67 29.88
C LEU A 200 35.28 4.54 30.70
N SER A 201 35.99 4.12 31.74
CA SER A 201 35.44 3.33 32.84
C SER A 201 35.08 4.24 34.01
N ALA A 202 34.61 3.69 35.12
CA ALA A 202 34.33 4.47 36.32
C ALA A 202 35.60 5.12 36.94
N ILE A 203 36.79 4.58 36.65
CA ILE A 203 38.05 4.97 37.33
C ILE A 203 39.20 5.29 36.37
N ALA A 204 39.05 5.03 35.08
CA ALA A 204 40.08 5.25 34.06
C ALA A 204 39.48 5.82 32.77
N THR A 205 40.32 6.50 31.99
CA THR A 205 39.95 7.08 30.69
C THR A 205 41.05 6.79 29.70
N SER A 206 40.67 6.28 28.52
CA SER A 206 41.60 5.99 27.44
C SER A 206 42.14 7.29 26.84
N ALA A 207 43.30 7.21 26.19
CA ALA A 207 43.66 8.22 25.21
C ALA A 207 42.60 8.26 24.10
N TRP A 208 42.47 9.41 23.44
CA TRP A 208 41.74 9.49 22.19
C TRP A 208 42.40 8.60 21.13
N SER A 209 41.59 7.99 20.27
CA SER A 209 42.11 7.41 19.03
C SER A 209 42.82 8.47 18.20
N ASP A 210 43.62 8.02 17.24
CA ASP A 210 44.04 8.86 16.14
C ASP A 210 42.81 9.44 15.41
N TRP A 211 43.03 10.52 14.67
CA TRP A 211 41.98 11.12 13.85
C TRP A 211 41.70 10.24 12.63
N HIS A 212 40.42 9.96 12.38
CA HIS A 212 39.93 9.24 11.22
C HIS A 212 39.16 10.18 10.30
N SER A 213 39.64 10.35 9.06
CA SER A 213 39.00 11.23 8.09
C SER A 213 37.83 10.56 7.37
N PHE A 214 36.80 11.35 7.06
CA PHE A 214 35.70 10.96 6.17
C PHE A 214 35.14 12.20 5.45
N THR A 215 34.40 11.97 4.38
CA THR A 215 33.67 13.01 3.65
C THR A 215 32.19 12.75 3.76
N SER A 216 31.39 13.79 4.04
CA SER A 216 29.95 13.77 3.82
C SER A 216 29.66 14.20 2.39
N ASP A 217 29.03 13.34 1.60
CA ASP A 217 28.65 13.56 0.20
C ASP A 217 27.23 13.04 0.01
N ALA A 218 26.28 13.83 0.50
CA ALA A 218 24.87 13.47 0.41
C ALA A 218 24.39 13.76 -1.02
N PRO A 219 23.65 12.84 -1.66
CA PRO A 219 23.25 13.02 -3.04
C PRO A 219 22.44 14.31 -3.25
N ASP A 220 22.82 15.06 -4.28
CA ASP A 220 22.16 16.31 -4.63
C ASP A 220 20.65 16.12 -4.83
N PRO A 221 19.83 17.13 -4.49
CA PRO A 221 18.44 17.14 -4.91
C PRO A 221 18.35 17.15 -6.43
N THR A 222 17.25 16.65 -6.99
CA THR A 222 17.05 16.56 -8.44
C THR A 222 15.76 17.25 -8.86
N VAL A 223 15.76 17.71 -10.11
CA VAL A 223 14.56 18.26 -10.77
C VAL A 223 14.21 17.40 -11.97
N THR A 224 12.93 17.07 -12.08
CA THR A 224 12.36 16.35 -13.23
C THR A 224 11.01 16.96 -13.63
N ASN A 225 10.49 16.56 -14.78
CA ASN A 225 9.15 16.96 -15.26
C ASN A 225 8.91 18.49 -15.28
N SER A 226 9.95 19.26 -15.64
CA SER A 226 9.85 20.69 -15.83
C SER A 226 8.90 21.02 -16.98
N SER A 227 7.87 21.82 -16.71
CA SER A 227 6.87 22.23 -17.68
C SER A 227 6.40 23.66 -17.45
N ILE A 228 5.86 24.28 -18.49
CA ILE A 228 5.23 25.60 -18.47
C ILE A 228 3.77 25.45 -18.90
N THR A 229 2.83 26.13 -18.23
CA THR A 229 1.39 25.96 -18.49
C THR A 229 0.68 27.31 -18.50
N PRO A 230 -0.24 27.57 -19.45
CA PRO A 230 -0.48 26.79 -20.66
C PRO A 230 0.73 26.86 -21.62
N SER A 231 0.95 25.77 -22.36
CA SER A 231 1.94 25.70 -23.43
C SER A 231 1.36 25.05 -24.69
N ALA A 232 1.75 25.54 -25.86
CA ALA A 232 1.42 25.00 -27.17
C ALA A 232 2.70 24.87 -28.01
N LEU A 233 2.74 23.94 -28.96
CA LEU A 233 3.88 23.78 -29.88
C LEU A 233 3.58 24.53 -31.19
N ILE A 234 4.18 25.70 -31.36
CA ILE A 234 3.93 26.69 -32.42
C ILE A 234 5.29 27.21 -32.89
N ASP A 235 5.85 26.63 -33.95
CA ASP A 235 7.21 26.94 -34.41
C ASP A 235 8.25 26.91 -33.25
N GLY A 236 8.06 25.96 -32.32
CA GLY A 236 8.74 25.88 -31.03
C GLY A 236 7.74 25.87 -29.87
N THR A 237 8.19 25.78 -28.62
CA THR A 237 7.27 25.90 -27.48
C THR A 237 6.78 27.34 -27.36
N ALA A 238 5.50 27.55 -27.13
CA ALA A 238 4.90 28.86 -26.87
C ALA A 238 3.97 28.78 -25.67
N THR A 239 3.81 29.86 -24.91
CA THR A 239 2.76 29.99 -23.91
C THR A 239 1.65 30.89 -24.44
N THR A 240 0.40 30.52 -24.18
CA THR A 240 -0.80 31.25 -24.67
C THR A 240 -1.21 32.40 -23.76
N THR A 241 -0.44 32.66 -22.71
CA THR A 241 -0.67 33.74 -21.72
C THR A 241 0.64 34.43 -21.39
N LEU A 242 0.57 35.66 -20.87
CA LEU A 242 1.72 36.40 -20.35
C LEU A 242 2.01 36.11 -18.87
N THR A 243 1.14 35.34 -18.19
CA THR A 243 1.32 34.90 -16.80
C THR A 243 1.30 33.37 -16.70
N PRO A 244 2.20 32.66 -17.41
CA PRO A 244 2.24 31.21 -17.36
C PRO A 244 2.65 30.71 -15.97
N THR A 245 2.25 29.49 -15.62
CA THR A 245 2.76 28.76 -14.47
C THR A 245 3.96 27.92 -14.88
N LEU A 246 5.11 28.11 -14.22
CA LEU A 246 6.25 27.21 -14.29
C LEU A 246 6.10 26.13 -13.23
N ARG A 247 6.39 24.88 -13.59
CA ARG A 247 6.21 23.69 -12.75
C ARG A 247 7.43 22.81 -12.86
N ALA A 248 7.84 22.18 -11.76
CA ALA A 248 8.81 21.10 -11.78
C ALA A 248 8.65 20.18 -10.57
N VAL A 249 8.92 18.88 -10.73
CA VAL A 249 9.00 17.94 -9.61
C VAL A 249 10.39 18.04 -9.00
N VAL A 250 10.44 18.33 -7.70
CA VAL A 250 11.69 18.41 -6.94
C VAL A 250 11.80 17.22 -5.99
N THR A 251 12.95 16.55 -5.99
CA THR A 251 13.14 15.32 -5.20
C THR A 251 14.41 15.43 -4.36
N HIS A 252 14.25 15.32 -3.04
CA HIS A 252 15.35 15.20 -2.09
C HIS A 252 15.55 13.71 -1.78
N PRO A 253 16.77 13.16 -1.90
CA PRO A 253 17.05 11.75 -1.61
C PRO A 253 16.68 11.30 -0.19
N GLY A 254 16.95 12.15 0.81
CA GLY A 254 16.50 11.97 2.20
C GLY A 254 15.02 12.29 2.49
N GLY A 255 14.20 12.66 1.50
CA GLY A 255 12.77 12.93 1.68
C GLY A 255 12.40 14.29 2.29
N HIS A 256 13.38 15.16 2.56
CA HIS A 256 13.17 16.49 3.14
C HIS A 256 12.46 17.46 2.18
N PRO A 257 11.74 18.47 2.71
CA PRO A 257 11.18 19.54 1.89
C PRO A 257 12.30 20.36 1.23
N LEU A 258 11.99 20.91 0.06
CA LEU A 258 12.91 21.62 -0.83
C LEU A 258 12.38 23.00 -1.20
N ARG A 259 13.30 23.88 -1.61
CA ARG A 259 12.99 25.09 -2.36
C ARG A 259 13.09 24.81 -3.87
N ALA A 260 12.03 25.09 -4.63
CA ALA A 260 12.07 25.06 -6.09
C ALA A 260 12.36 26.47 -6.61
N GLU A 261 13.45 26.64 -7.37
CA GLU A 261 13.85 27.93 -7.94
C GLU A 261 13.65 27.93 -9.46
N PHE A 262 13.23 29.08 -9.99
CA PHE A 262 12.92 29.31 -11.40
C PHE A 262 13.55 30.60 -11.89
N GLU A 263 14.00 30.58 -13.14
CA GLU A 263 14.61 31.73 -13.81
C GLU A 263 14.12 31.82 -15.25
N ILE A 264 13.83 33.05 -15.71
CA ILE A 264 13.48 33.40 -17.08
C ILE A 264 14.44 34.47 -17.60
N GLU A 265 14.94 34.29 -18.83
CA GLU A 265 15.79 35.24 -19.55
C GLU A 265 15.29 35.44 -20.99
N HIS A 266 15.72 36.52 -21.64
CA HIS A 266 15.61 36.64 -23.08
C HIS A 266 16.41 35.53 -23.78
N ASP A 267 15.79 34.87 -24.77
CA ASP A 267 16.50 33.86 -25.55
C ASP A 267 17.57 34.54 -26.43
N PRO A 268 18.83 34.08 -26.47
CA PRO A 268 19.88 34.71 -27.28
C PRO A 268 19.59 34.71 -28.79
N SER A 269 18.69 33.85 -29.26
CA SER A 269 18.23 33.81 -30.66
C SER A 269 16.98 34.66 -30.91
N ALA A 270 16.53 35.46 -29.92
CA ALA A 270 15.39 36.35 -30.07
C ALA A 270 15.61 37.41 -31.17
N PRO A 271 14.55 37.81 -31.90
CA PRO A 271 14.62 38.92 -32.86
C PRO A 271 15.14 40.22 -32.23
N GLN A 272 15.82 41.03 -33.05
CA GLN A 272 16.42 42.30 -32.61
C GLN A 272 15.34 43.24 -32.03
N GLY A 273 15.56 43.73 -30.79
CA GLY A 273 14.66 44.66 -30.11
C GLY A 273 13.87 44.11 -28.92
N GLN A 274 14.01 42.82 -28.56
CA GLN A 274 13.31 42.24 -27.41
C GLN A 274 14.01 42.45 -26.05
N GLY A 275 15.32 42.75 -26.02
CA GLY A 275 16.11 42.85 -24.78
C GLY A 275 17.14 41.71 -24.65
N SER A 276 17.95 41.73 -23.59
CA SER A 276 18.94 40.69 -23.29
C SER A 276 19.10 40.51 -21.78
N GLY A 277 19.36 39.28 -21.34
CA GLY A 277 19.61 38.97 -19.92
C GLY A 277 18.35 38.53 -19.16
N GLN A 278 18.48 38.51 -17.83
CA GLN A 278 17.44 38.06 -16.91
C GLN A 278 16.20 38.95 -16.94
N ILE A 279 15.05 38.30 -17.09
CA ILE A 279 13.73 38.92 -17.05
C ILE A 279 13.18 38.77 -15.64
N TRP A 280 13.17 37.55 -15.10
CA TRP A 280 12.51 37.27 -13.84
C TRP A 280 13.08 36.04 -13.13
N THR A 281 13.06 36.06 -11.80
CA THR A 281 13.34 34.90 -10.94
C THR A 281 12.25 34.74 -9.89
N GLY A 282 11.92 33.50 -9.55
CA GLY A 282 10.99 33.20 -8.47
C GLY A 282 11.30 31.86 -7.81
N SER A 283 10.75 31.67 -6.61
CA SER A 283 10.97 30.46 -5.83
C SER A 283 9.74 30.07 -5.02
N VAL A 284 9.62 28.78 -4.73
CA VAL A 284 8.61 28.20 -3.83
C VAL A 284 9.33 27.43 -2.73
N ASP A 285 9.06 27.77 -1.49
CA ASP A 285 9.62 27.11 -0.31
C ASP A 285 8.76 25.92 0.15
N ASP A 286 9.34 25.08 1.02
CA ASP A 286 8.65 23.99 1.71
C ASP A 286 7.94 22.97 0.79
N VAL A 287 8.48 22.75 -0.41
CA VAL A 287 7.94 21.78 -1.37
C VAL A 287 8.33 20.37 -0.92
N ALA A 288 7.35 19.54 -0.56
CA ALA A 288 7.59 18.16 -0.14
C ALA A 288 8.34 17.35 -1.23
N SER A 289 9.33 16.54 -0.84
CA SER A 289 10.10 15.72 -1.79
C SER A 289 9.19 14.83 -2.66
N GLY A 290 9.46 14.79 -3.96
CA GLY A 290 8.69 14.03 -4.94
C GLY A 290 7.39 14.71 -5.38
N THR A 291 7.13 15.94 -4.93
CA THR A 291 5.95 16.74 -5.32
C THR A 291 6.33 17.91 -6.24
N VAL A 292 5.33 18.63 -6.73
CA VAL A 292 5.50 19.72 -7.70
C VAL A 292 5.69 21.05 -6.99
N GLY A 293 6.80 21.75 -7.28
CA GLY A 293 6.90 23.19 -7.06
C GLY A 293 6.29 23.92 -8.25
N GLU A 294 5.30 24.78 -8.02
CA GLU A 294 4.71 25.62 -9.06
C GLU A 294 4.74 27.10 -8.72
N ILE A 295 5.04 27.94 -9.72
CA ILE A 295 5.00 29.38 -9.56
C ILE A 295 4.40 30.05 -10.79
N VAL A 296 3.50 31.00 -10.56
CA VAL A 296 2.93 31.83 -11.62
C VAL A 296 3.88 32.99 -11.92
N VAL A 297 4.24 33.16 -13.19
CA VAL A 297 5.00 34.32 -13.65
C VAL A 297 4.12 35.57 -13.46
N PRO A 298 4.58 36.60 -12.72
CA PRO A 298 3.79 37.79 -12.46
C PRO A 298 3.38 38.54 -13.73
N ALA A 299 2.24 39.22 -13.65
CA ALA A 299 1.77 40.09 -14.74
C ALA A 299 2.77 41.25 -14.96
N GLY A 300 3.07 41.52 -16.24
CA GLY A 300 4.01 42.59 -16.64
C GLY A 300 5.44 42.13 -16.89
N GLU A 301 5.80 40.89 -16.52
CA GLU A 301 7.15 40.35 -16.76
C GLU A 301 7.35 39.91 -18.22
N LEU A 302 6.30 39.36 -18.86
CA LEU A 302 6.34 38.90 -20.26
C LEU A 302 5.55 39.83 -21.18
N THR A 303 6.04 40.01 -22.40
CA THR A 303 5.36 40.75 -23.48
C THR A 303 4.99 39.81 -24.63
N ASP A 304 3.87 40.09 -25.29
CA ASP A 304 3.41 39.34 -26.46
C ASP A 304 4.45 39.33 -27.59
N GLY A 305 4.72 38.15 -28.15
CA GLY A 305 5.72 37.89 -29.18
C GLY A 305 7.16 37.67 -28.67
N TRP A 306 7.42 37.75 -27.37
CA TRP A 306 8.77 37.55 -26.84
C TRP A 306 9.22 36.10 -26.89
N LYS A 307 10.44 35.88 -27.38
CA LYS A 307 11.15 34.60 -27.30
C LYS A 307 12.04 34.62 -26.06
N VAL A 308 11.65 33.86 -25.05
CA VAL A 308 12.35 33.75 -23.77
C VAL A 308 12.87 32.34 -23.58
N ARG A 309 13.72 32.14 -22.59
CA ARG A 309 14.15 30.83 -22.12
C ARG A 309 14.04 30.77 -20.62
N TRP A 310 13.72 29.61 -20.08
CA TRP A 310 13.56 29.41 -18.65
C TRP A 310 14.23 28.12 -18.18
N ARG A 311 14.53 28.05 -16.89
CA ARG A 311 15.13 26.88 -16.25
C ARG A 311 14.75 26.80 -14.78
N THR A 312 15.02 25.66 -14.16
CA THR A 312 14.66 25.39 -12.77
C THR A 312 15.75 24.58 -12.06
N ARG A 313 15.83 24.71 -10.73
CA ARG A 313 16.65 23.85 -9.86
C ARG A 313 15.96 23.61 -8.53
N ALA A 314 16.38 22.56 -7.83
CA ALA A 314 15.98 22.28 -6.46
C ALA A 314 17.10 22.72 -5.51
N ALA A 315 16.74 23.34 -4.40
CA ALA A 315 17.68 23.77 -3.36
C ALA A 315 17.24 23.26 -1.99
N ALA A 316 18.22 22.86 -1.18
CA ALA A 316 18.11 22.50 0.23
C ALA A 316 19.15 23.30 1.03
N ILE A 317 19.16 23.16 2.36
CA ILE A 317 20.16 23.84 3.19
C ILE A 317 21.55 23.29 2.85
N GLY A 318 22.42 24.15 2.29
CA GLY A 318 23.79 23.79 1.93
C GLY A 318 23.94 22.94 0.66
N GLN A 319 22.86 22.63 -0.05
CA GLN A 319 22.87 21.83 -1.28
C GLN A 319 21.96 22.43 -2.36
N ALA A 320 22.32 22.32 -3.62
CA ALA A 320 21.44 22.67 -4.72
C ALA A 320 21.75 21.82 -5.95
N SER A 321 20.70 21.39 -6.64
CA SER A 321 20.85 20.74 -7.92
C SER A 321 21.52 21.68 -8.90
N ALA A 322 22.21 21.11 -9.90
CA ALA A 322 22.51 21.85 -11.11
C ALA A 322 21.22 22.45 -11.69
N TRP A 323 21.33 23.63 -12.31
CA TRP A 323 20.24 24.18 -13.09
C TRP A 323 19.88 23.23 -14.23
N SER A 324 18.58 23.07 -14.48
CA SER A 324 18.10 22.39 -15.67
C SER A 324 18.66 23.06 -16.92
N THR A 325 18.68 22.32 -18.03
CA THR A 325 18.95 22.92 -19.33
C THR A 325 17.91 24.01 -19.62
N TRP A 326 18.33 25.03 -20.38
CA TRP A 326 17.43 26.09 -20.82
C TRP A 326 16.32 25.51 -21.70
N GLN A 327 15.09 25.90 -21.39
CA GLN A 327 13.92 25.63 -22.21
C GLN A 327 13.44 26.91 -22.88
N THR A 328 13.46 26.96 -24.20
CA THR A 328 12.98 28.13 -24.96
C THR A 328 11.45 28.11 -25.06
N VAL A 329 10.82 29.26 -24.86
CA VAL A 329 9.37 29.46 -25.03
C VAL A 329 9.08 30.83 -25.64
N THR A 330 8.09 30.89 -26.53
CA THR A 330 7.56 32.16 -27.06
C THR A 330 6.30 32.56 -26.32
N ALA A 331 6.25 33.74 -25.70
CA ALA A 331 5.02 34.26 -25.09
C ALA A 331 4.10 34.81 -26.18
N LYS A 332 2.93 34.21 -26.41
CA LYS A 332 2.03 34.59 -27.52
C LYS A 332 0.56 34.44 -27.14
N THR A 333 -0.18 35.53 -27.15
CA THR A 333 -1.58 35.63 -26.70
C THR A 333 -2.61 35.30 -27.79
N THR A 334 -2.20 35.13 -29.06
CA THR A 334 -3.10 34.82 -30.19
C THR A 334 -2.55 33.72 -31.10
N LEU A 335 -3.42 32.76 -31.48
CA LEU A 335 -3.06 31.55 -32.22
C LEU A 335 -3.72 31.50 -33.61
N THR A 336 -3.05 32.02 -34.64
CA THR A 336 -3.46 31.82 -36.04
C THR A 336 -2.33 31.16 -36.84
N GLY A 337 -2.59 29.98 -37.43
CA GLY A 337 -1.76 29.36 -38.50
C GLY A 337 -0.80 28.23 -38.11
N ILE A 338 -1.24 27.18 -37.41
CA ILE A 338 -0.37 26.10 -36.90
C ILE A 338 -0.90 24.72 -37.33
N GLY A 339 0.01 23.77 -37.57
CA GLY A 339 -0.30 22.36 -37.78
C GLY A 339 -0.93 21.68 -36.55
N PRO A 340 -1.22 20.37 -36.62
CA PRO A 340 -1.96 19.67 -35.56
C PRO A 340 -1.22 19.67 -34.22
N PHE A 341 -1.97 19.67 -33.10
CA PHE A 341 -1.44 19.57 -31.73
C PHE A 341 -0.54 18.34 -31.53
N ALA A 342 -0.87 17.23 -32.18
CA ALA A 342 -0.03 16.03 -32.21
C ALA A 342 -0.28 15.21 -33.47
N GLN A 343 0.64 14.31 -33.82
CA GLN A 343 0.44 13.33 -34.88
C GLN A 343 1.11 11.99 -34.53
N THR A 344 0.50 10.88 -34.97
CA THR A 344 1.09 9.54 -34.84
C THR A 344 2.24 9.38 -35.85
N ALA A 345 3.11 8.37 -35.69
CA ALA A 345 4.22 8.14 -36.64
C ALA A 345 3.77 7.52 -37.98
N ALA A 346 2.62 6.86 -37.99
CA ALA A 346 2.03 6.20 -39.16
C ALA A 346 0.50 6.08 -38.97
N ALA A 347 -0.21 5.50 -39.94
CA ALA A 347 -1.62 5.18 -39.80
C ALA A 347 -1.88 4.25 -38.59
N VAL A 348 -2.98 4.50 -37.87
CA VAL A 348 -3.33 3.76 -36.64
C VAL A 348 -4.71 3.10 -36.69
N VAL A 349 -5.56 3.48 -37.66
CA VAL A 349 -6.81 2.77 -37.94
C VAL A 349 -6.54 1.65 -38.94
N PRO A 350 -6.81 0.38 -38.60
CA PRO A 350 -6.57 -0.74 -39.52
C PRO A 350 -7.54 -0.74 -40.71
N ASP A 351 -7.05 -1.27 -41.84
CA ASP A 351 -7.79 -1.33 -43.08
C ASP A 351 -9.05 -2.20 -42.98
N GLY A 352 -10.22 -1.62 -43.27
CA GLY A 352 -11.49 -2.37 -43.32
C GLY A 352 -11.94 -2.97 -41.99
N SER A 353 -11.49 -2.43 -40.86
CA SER A 353 -11.88 -2.89 -39.52
C SER A 353 -12.90 -1.98 -38.85
N ASP A 354 -13.63 -2.52 -37.88
CA ASP A 354 -14.33 -1.72 -36.89
C ASP A 354 -13.34 -0.88 -36.10
N PHE A 355 -13.71 0.34 -35.73
CA PHE A 355 -12.84 1.18 -34.91
C PHE A 355 -13.64 2.16 -34.04
N SER A 356 -12.97 2.68 -33.02
CA SER A 356 -13.51 3.74 -32.17
C SER A 356 -12.44 4.76 -31.84
N VAL A 357 -12.83 6.02 -31.70
CA VAL A 357 -11.96 7.13 -31.28
C VAL A 357 -12.62 7.90 -30.14
N ALA A 358 -11.86 8.39 -29.17
CA ALA A 358 -12.39 9.14 -28.03
C ALA A 358 -11.37 10.14 -27.49
N ALA A 359 -11.84 11.28 -26.98
CA ALA A 359 -11.03 12.24 -26.22
C ALA A 359 -11.88 13.07 -25.27
N TRP A 360 -11.25 13.53 -24.20
CA TRP A 360 -11.71 14.70 -23.45
C TRP A 360 -11.30 15.97 -24.17
N LEU A 361 -12.20 16.95 -24.21
CA LEU A 361 -12.08 18.19 -24.95
C LEU A 361 -12.57 19.35 -24.09
N ARG A 362 -11.95 20.51 -24.27
CA ARG A 362 -12.43 21.79 -23.75
C ARG A 362 -12.20 22.84 -24.81
N LEU A 363 -13.23 23.16 -25.58
CA LEU A 363 -13.16 24.12 -26.69
C LEU A 363 -13.38 25.54 -26.20
N SER A 364 -12.71 26.52 -26.79
CA SER A 364 -12.84 27.94 -26.41
C SER A 364 -13.95 28.69 -27.15
N ASP A 365 -14.51 28.09 -28.21
CA ASP A 365 -15.75 28.55 -28.84
C ASP A 365 -16.50 27.37 -29.48
N LYS A 366 -17.75 27.60 -29.90
CA LYS A 366 -18.61 26.60 -30.52
C LYS A 366 -18.78 26.77 -32.03
N ASP A 367 -18.38 27.92 -32.58
CA ASP A 367 -18.62 28.30 -33.97
C ASP A 367 -17.41 27.98 -34.87
N GLY A 368 -16.33 27.45 -34.30
CA GLY A 368 -15.14 27.04 -35.03
C GLY A 368 -15.31 25.73 -35.80
N ALA A 369 -14.81 25.71 -37.04
CA ALA A 369 -14.73 24.50 -37.86
C ALA A 369 -13.55 23.62 -37.41
N TYR A 370 -13.78 22.81 -36.37
CA TYR A 370 -12.73 22.05 -35.70
C TYR A 370 -12.46 20.66 -36.28
N THR A 371 -11.18 20.34 -36.42
CA THR A 371 -10.66 19.01 -36.74
C THR A 371 -9.92 18.51 -35.52
N ILE A 372 -10.54 17.58 -34.79
CA ILE A 372 -10.02 17.06 -33.52
C ILE A 372 -9.22 15.79 -33.76
N MET A 373 -9.71 14.87 -34.60
CA MET A 373 -8.96 13.70 -35.05
C MET A 373 -9.26 13.39 -36.50
N GLU A 374 -8.23 13.10 -37.28
CA GLU A 374 -8.34 12.61 -38.65
C GLU A 374 -7.15 11.73 -39.03
N GLN A 375 -7.36 10.75 -39.91
CA GLN A 375 -6.28 10.02 -40.57
C GLN A 375 -5.90 10.78 -41.87
N ARG A 376 -4.64 11.12 -42.08
CA ARG A 376 -4.25 11.96 -43.23
C ARG A 376 -4.15 11.16 -44.53
N GLY A 377 -4.91 11.56 -45.55
CA GLY A 377 -4.62 11.25 -46.95
C GLY A 377 -3.87 12.39 -47.65
N THR A 378 -3.80 12.31 -48.98
CA THR A 378 -3.08 13.25 -49.83
C THR A 378 -3.86 14.54 -50.05
N SER A 379 -5.17 14.42 -50.27
CA SER A 379 -6.11 15.51 -50.58
C SER A 379 -7.27 15.60 -49.59
N GLN A 380 -7.70 14.47 -49.01
CA GLN A 380 -8.80 14.39 -48.03
C GLN A 380 -8.42 13.43 -46.89
N ALA A 381 -9.23 13.43 -45.82
CA ALA A 381 -9.17 12.41 -44.77
C ALA A 381 -10.32 11.41 -44.94
N PRO A 382 -10.10 10.10 -44.71
CA PRO A 382 -11.15 9.10 -44.84
C PRO A 382 -12.18 9.24 -43.72
N PHE A 383 -11.79 9.77 -42.55
CA PHE A 383 -12.70 10.19 -41.50
C PHE A 383 -12.22 11.46 -40.79
N ARG A 384 -13.16 12.19 -40.17
CA ARG A 384 -12.92 13.34 -39.30
C ARG A 384 -13.87 13.30 -38.10
N LEU A 385 -13.29 13.42 -36.90
CA LEU A 385 -13.99 13.75 -35.66
C LEU A 385 -13.79 15.24 -35.36
N GLY A 386 -14.85 15.99 -35.05
CA GLY A 386 -14.70 17.40 -34.69
C GLY A 386 -16.00 18.18 -34.58
N ASN A 387 -15.92 19.45 -34.96
CA ASN A 387 -17.05 20.39 -35.00
C ASN A 387 -17.16 21.03 -36.37
N ASP A 388 -18.39 21.20 -36.85
CA ASP A 388 -18.72 21.96 -38.04
C ASP A 388 -19.71 23.08 -37.65
N PRO A 389 -19.49 24.34 -38.06
CA PRO A 389 -20.31 25.46 -37.59
C PRO A 389 -21.78 25.37 -38.00
N GLU A 390 -22.08 24.66 -39.10
CA GLU A 390 -23.45 24.47 -39.59
C GLU A 390 -24.12 23.23 -38.94
N HIS A 391 -23.32 22.22 -38.56
CA HIS A 391 -23.82 20.91 -38.16
C HIS A 391 -23.49 20.47 -36.72
N GLY A 392 -22.79 21.31 -35.95
CA GLY A 392 -22.34 21.02 -34.58
C GLY A 392 -21.26 19.94 -34.53
N LEU A 393 -21.26 19.13 -33.48
CA LEU A 393 -20.35 17.99 -33.33
C LEU A 393 -20.57 16.96 -34.45
N VAL A 394 -19.48 16.52 -35.08
CA VAL A 394 -19.52 15.64 -36.26
C VAL A 394 -18.57 14.46 -36.19
N PHE A 395 -18.97 13.36 -36.83
CA PHE A 395 -18.11 12.25 -37.18
C PHE A 395 -18.40 11.82 -38.61
N THR A 396 -17.54 12.25 -39.53
CA THR A 396 -17.81 12.23 -40.98
C THR A 396 -16.73 11.48 -41.74
N PHE A 397 -17.07 11.00 -42.93
CA PHE A 397 -16.25 10.17 -43.81
C PHE A 397 -16.30 10.72 -45.24
N THR A 398 -15.23 10.53 -46.00
CA THR A 398 -15.19 10.87 -47.43
C THR A 398 -15.14 9.62 -48.29
N ASN A 399 -15.70 9.67 -49.50
CA ASN A 399 -15.73 8.51 -50.40
C ASN A 399 -14.43 8.27 -51.19
N ALA A 400 -13.51 9.25 -51.25
CA ALA A 400 -12.23 9.13 -51.95
C ALA A 400 -11.19 10.17 -51.47
N ASP A 401 -9.91 9.89 -51.73
CA ASP A 401 -8.80 10.84 -51.55
C ASP A 401 -8.70 11.82 -52.74
N ALA A 402 -9.73 12.65 -52.95
CA ALA A 402 -9.79 13.57 -54.07
C ALA A 402 -10.43 14.92 -53.66
N PRO A 403 -10.01 16.04 -54.26
CA PRO A 403 -10.72 17.31 -54.08
C PRO A 403 -12.21 17.16 -54.44
N GLY A 404 -13.10 17.61 -53.55
CA GLY A 404 -14.55 17.54 -53.77
C GLY A 404 -15.19 16.17 -53.50
N ALA A 405 -14.52 15.28 -52.75
CA ALA A 405 -15.09 14.01 -52.30
C ALA A 405 -16.43 14.19 -51.56
N THR A 406 -17.36 13.26 -51.75
CA THR A 406 -18.65 13.25 -51.06
C THR A 406 -18.43 12.97 -49.57
N VAL A 407 -19.04 13.77 -48.70
CA VAL A 407 -18.96 13.64 -47.24
C VAL A 407 -20.25 13.08 -46.67
N GLU A 408 -20.18 11.94 -45.99
CA GLU A 408 -21.30 11.31 -45.26
C GLU A 408 -20.92 11.06 -43.79
N GLY A 409 -21.89 10.76 -42.93
CA GLY A 409 -21.65 10.43 -41.52
C GLY A 409 -22.56 11.20 -40.56
N VAL A 410 -22.19 11.21 -39.28
CA VAL A 410 -22.99 11.82 -38.22
C VAL A 410 -22.81 13.33 -38.21
N ARG A 411 -23.91 14.05 -38.44
CA ARG A 411 -24.05 15.51 -38.30
C ARG A 411 -25.07 15.76 -37.18
N SER A 412 -24.60 16.03 -35.96
CA SER A 412 -25.46 15.89 -34.77
C SER A 412 -26.44 17.04 -34.55
N ALA A 413 -26.18 18.22 -35.11
CA ALA A 413 -26.82 19.49 -34.75
C ALA A 413 -26.68 19.85 -33.25
N VAL A 414 -25.73 19.20 -32.53
CA VAL A 414 -25.43 19.47 -31.13
C VAL A 414 -24.21 20.38 -31.07
N GLU A 415 -24.39 21.60 -30.55
CA GLU A 415 -23.27 22.51 -30.30
C GLU A 415 -22.31 21.94 -29.25
N PRO A 416 -20.98 22.10 -29.42
CA PRO A 416 -20.03 21.64 -28.42
C PRO A 416 -20.10 22.51 -27.14
N PRO A 417 -19.91 21.91 -25.96
CA PRO A 417 -19.64 22.66 -24.74
C PRO A 417 -18.42 23.58 -24.89
N VAL A 418 -18.51 24.80 -24.37
CA VAL A 418 -17.46 25.83 -24.44
C VAL A 418 -16.91 26.10 -23.03
N ASP A 419 -15.59 26.21 -22.92
CA ASP A 419 -14.85 26.47 -21.69
C ASP A 419 -15.10 25.46 -20.55
N GLU A 420 -15.68 24.30 -20.85
CA GLU A 420 -15.87 23.17 -19.93
C GLU A 420 -15.38 21.85 -20.55
N TRP A 421 -14.94 20.92 -19.70
CA TRP A 421 -14.48 19.59 -20.15
C TRP A 421 -15.67 18.73 -20.55
N PHE A 422 -15.61 18.15 -21.75
CA PHE A 422 -16.56 17.17 -22.25
C PHE A 422 -15.84 16.02 -22.95
N HIS A 423 -16.40 14.82 -22.88
CA HIS A 423 -15.88 13.63 -23.52
C HIS A 423 -16.60 13.40 -24.85
N LEU A 424 -15.86 13.38 -25.96
CA LEU A 424 -16.39 13.08 -27.28
C LEU A 424 -15.83 11.74 -27.75
N ALA A 425 -16.71 10.83 -28.17
CA ALA A 425 -16.32 9.53 -28.69
C ALA A 425 -17.12 9.17 -29.93
N ALA A 426 -16.51 8.42 -30.85
CA ALA A 426 -17.16 7.93 -32.04
C ALA A 426 -16.80 6.48 -32.31
N THR A 427 -17.73 5.72 -32.88
CA THR A 427 -17.55 4.32 -33.24
C THR A 427 -17.97 4.09 -34.68
N TYR A 428 -17.28 3.19 -35.37
CA TYR A 428 -17.60 2.75 -36.72
C TYR A 428 -17.55 1.23 -36.79
N THR A 429 -18.56 0.64 -37.43
CA THR A 429 -18.60 -0.79 -37.75
C THR A 429 -18.57 -1.00 -39.25
N ASN A 430 -17.63 -1.81 -39.71
CA ASN A 430 -17.41 -2.06 -41.13
C ASN A 430 -18.54 -2.89 -41.75
N ASP A 431 -19.04 -3.90 -41.03
CA ASP A 431 -20.09 -4.81 -41.51
C ASP A 431 -21.40 -4.08 -41.85
N SER A 432 -21.80 -3.14 -40.99
CA SER A 432 -23.04 -2.37 -41.16
C SER A 432 -22.83 -0.98 -41.76
N ARG A 433 -21.57 -0.57 -41.94
CA ARG A 433 -21.15 0.79 -42.32
C ARG A 433 -21.77 1.88 -41.43
N ASN A 434 -22.03 1.56 -40.18
CA ASN A 434 -22.68 2.47 -39.26
C ASN A 434 -21.64 3.24 -38.45
N ALA A 435 -21.72 4.56 -38.53
CA ALA A 435 -20.97 5.50 -37.71
C ALA A 435 -21.87 6.01 -36.57
N SER A 436 -21.36 6.06 -35.34
CA SER A 436 -22.08 6.59 -34.18
C SER A 436 -21.22 7.61 -33.43
N LEU A 437 -21.85 8.66 -32.88
CA LEU A 437 -21.18 9.73 -32.15
C LEU A 437 -21.78 9.86 -30.74
N TYR A 438 -20.94 10.13 -29.76
CA TYR A 438 -21.28 10.20 -28.34
C TYR A 438 -20.68 11.45 -27.69
N LEU A 439 -21.47 12.16 -26.88
CA LEU A 439 -21.06 13.27 -26.03
C LEU A 439 -21.33 12.90 -24.57
N ASN A 440 -20.30 12.97 -23.72
CA ASN A 440 -20.36 12.58 -22.31
C ASN A 440 -21.01 11.21 -22.10
N GLY A 441 -20.59 10.22 -22.89
CA GLY A 441 -21.08 8.84 -22.80
C GLY A 441 -22.46 8.59 -23.43
N LYS A 442 -23.19 9.65 -23.80
CA LYS A 442 -24.52 9.59 -24.43
C LYS A 442 -24.41 9.65 -25.94
N SER A 443 -25.11 8.76 -26.66
CA SER A 443 -25.19 8.84 -28.13
C SER A 443 -25.93 10.10 -28.58
N ILE A 444 -25.33 10.86 -29.50
CA ILE A 444 -25.87 12.10 -30.08
C ILE A 444 -26.16 11.98 -31.58
N GLY A 445 -25.94 10.80 -32.17
CA GLY A 445 -26.35 10.51 -33.54
C GLY A 445 -25.69 9.25 -34.10
N SER A 446 -26.31 8.68 -35.13
CA SER A 446 -25.72 7.61 -35.94
C SER A 446 -26.09 7.78 -37.41
N ALA A 447 -25.26 7.24 -38.31
CA ALA A 447 -25.45 7.33 -39.75
C ALA A 447 -24.86 6.10 -40.45
N VAL A 448 -25.61 5.52 -41.38
CA VAL A 448 -25.13 4.44 -42.25
C VAL A 448 -24.54 5.05 -43.52
N LEU A 449 -23.29 4.72 -43.82
CA LEU A 449 -22.60 5.21 -45.01
C LEU A 449 -23.04 4.44 -46.27
N GLY A 450 -23.27 5.18 -47.36
CA GLY A 450 -23.60 4.68 -48.69
C GLY A 450 -22.39 4.14 -49.47
N PHE A 451 -21.17 4.37 -48.97
CA PHE A 451 -19.92 3.87 -49.53
C PHE A 451 -19.06 3.20 -48.46
N THR A 452 -18.14 2.35 -48.89
CA THR A 452 -17.10 1.81 -48.01
C THR A 452 -16.00 2.86 -47.85
N PRO A 453 -15.67 3.29 -46.61
CA PRO A 453 -14.56 4.20 -46.38
C PRO A 453 -13.26 3.66 -46.99
N TRP A 454 -12.48 4.53 -47.62
CA TRP A 454 -11.14 4.21 -48.10
C TRP A 454 -10.13 4.33 -46.94
N ASN A 455 -8.97 3.71 -47.07
CA ASN A 455 -7.93 3.75 -46.04
C ASN A 455 -6.83 4.73 -46.45
N ALA A 456 -6.34 5.50 -45.48
CA ALA A 456 -5.24 6.42 -45.68
C ALA A 456 -3.98 5.91 -44.98
N SER A 457 -2.84 5.94 -45.67
CA SER A 457 -1.54 5.50 -45.12
C SER A 457 -0.78 6.59 -44.37
N GLY A 458 -1.23 7.85 -44.45
CA GLY A 458 -0.61 8.98 -43.75
C GLY A 458 -0.90 8.98 -42.25
N ASN A 459 -0.23 9.84 -41.51
CA ASN A 459 -0.28 9.95 -40.06
C ASN A 459 -1.68 10.31 -39.56
N MET A 460 -2.05 9.91 -38.34
CA MET A 460 -3.24 10.44 -37.69
C MET A 460 -2.86 11.75 -37.02
N THR A 461 -3.66 12.78 -37.20
CA THR A 461 -3.44 14.11 -36.65
C THR A 461 -4.51 14.45 -35.62
N LEU A 462 -4.07 15.05 -34.52
CA LEU A 462 -4.91 15.45 -33.38
C LEU A 462 -4.91 16.97 -33.29
N GLY A 463 -6.08 17.59 -33.21
CA GLY A 463 -6.23 19.05 -33.10
C GLY A 463 -5.69 19.82 -34.30
N THR A 464 -5.88 19.32 -35.54
CA THR A 464 -5.43 19.98 -36.79
C THR A 464 -6.00 21.39 -36.94
N ALA A 465 -7.22 21.61 -36.45
CA ALA A 465 -7.83 22.91 -36.33
C ALA A 465 -8.67 22.87 -35.06
N MET A 466 -8.18 23.45 -33.97
CA MET A 466 -8.88 23.44 -32.68
C MET A 466 -8.45 24.66 -31.87
N ALA A 467 -9.42 25.35 -31.27
CA ALA A 467 -9.16 26.33 -30.23
C ALA A 467 -9.69 25.75 -28.91
N GLY A 468 -8.77 25.41 -28.01
CA GLY A 468 -9.09 24.65 -26.80
C GLY A 468 -7.99 23.66 -26.40
N THR A 469 -8.32 22.77 -25.47
CA THR A 469 -7.45 21.69 -24.98
C THR A 469 -8.09 20.33 -25.22
N LEU A 470 -7.26 19.31 -25.44
CA LEU A 470 -7.68 17.91 -25.52
C LEU A 470 -6.84 17.05 -24.56
N ASP A 471 -7.42 15.99 -24.01
CA ASP A 471 -6.77 15.06 -23.09
C ASP A 471 -7.37 13.64 -23.24
N GLU A 472 -6.68 12.62 -22.73
CA GLU A 472 -7.06 11.20 -22.76
C GLU A 472 -7.56 10.72 -24.14
N VAL A 473 -6.73 10.92 -25.16
CA VAL A 473 -7.02 10.46 -26.53
C VAL A 473 -6.87 8.94 -26.63
N TRP A 474 -7.91 8.27 -27.09
CA TRP A 474 -7.93 6.83 -27.32
C TRP A 474 -8.34 6.49 -28.75
N VAL A 475 -7.66 5.50 -29.33
CA VAL A 475 -8.03 4.85 -30.59
C VAL A 475 -8.13 3.34 -30.33
N TYR A 476 -9.23 2.74 -30.74
CA TYR A 476 -9.50 1.31 -30.60
C TYR A 476 -9.70 0.70 -31.98
N GLY A 477 -8.99 -0.38 -32.29
CA GLY A 477 -9.21 -1.19 -33.50
C GLY A 477 -10.42 -2.12 -33.39
N ARG A 478 -11.48 -1.66 -32.74
CA ARG A 478 -12.78 -2.34 -32.61
C ARG A 478 -13.88 -1.33 -32.32
N GLU A 479 -15.13 -1.72 -32.51
CA GLU A 479 -16.26 -1.00 -31.95
C GLU A 479 -16.23 -1.08 -30.41
N LEU A 480 -16.40 0.08 -29.75
CA LEU A 480 -16.76 0.17 -28.35
C LEU A 480 -18.28 0.14 -28.22
N LEU A 481 -18.78 -0.69 -27.31
CA LEU A 481 -20.19 -0.63 -26.93
C LEU A 481 -20.46 0.65 -26.12
N SER A 482 -21.72 1.12 -26.10
CA SER A 482 -22.07 2.37 -25.42
C SER A 482 -21.72 2.38 -23.92
N ASP A 483 -21.65 1.21 -23.27
CA ASP A 483 -21.21 1.10 -21.88
C ASP A 483 -19.70 1.21 -21.70
N GLU A 484 -18.92 0.81 -22.70
CA GLU A 484 -17.47 1.02 -22.74
C GLU A 484 -17.15 2.48 -23.04
N VAL A 485 -17.89 3.13 -23.95
CA VAL A 485 -17.79 4.58 -24.21
C VAL A 485 -18.12 5.39 -22.96
N PHE A 486 -19.16 5.00 -22.22
CA PHE A 486 -19.50 5.64 -20.93
C PHE A 486 -18.39 5.42 -19.89
N ALA A 487 -17.77 4.24 -19.84
CA ALA A 487 -16.71 3.93 -18.88
C ALA A 487 -15.41 4.75 -19.08
N LEU A 488 -15.18 5.28 -20.29
CA LEU A 488 -14.02 6.14 -20.56
C LEU A 488 -14.08 7.48 -19.80
N MET A 489 -15.26 7.91 -19.34
CA MET A 489 -15.39 9.17 -18.58
C MET A 489 -14.80 9.11 -17.15
N ASP A 490 -14.60 7.91 -16.60
CA ASP A 490 -14.07 7.72 -15.24
C ASP A 490 -12.56 7.36 -15.24
N GLY A 491 -11.83 7.61 -16.33
CA GLY A 491 -10.40 7.25 -16.48
C GLY A 491 -10.13 5.74 -16.55
N SER A 492 -11.16 4.93 -16.88
CA SER A 492 -11.05 3.46 -16.97
C SER A 492 -10.66 3.04 -18.39
N SER A 493 -9.42 2.54 -18.58
CA SER A 493 -8.99 2.03 -19.90
C SER A 493 -9.79 0.78 -20.32
N ALA A 494 -10.47 0.84 -21.46
CA ALA A 494 -10.76 -0.37 -22.24
C ALA A 494 -9.42 -0.94 -22.76
N THR A 495 -9.17 -2.24 -22.61
CA THR A 495 -7.88 -2.86 -22.96
C THR A 495 -7.51 -2.62 -24.43
N PRO A 496 -6.39 -1.93 -24.74
CA PRO A 496 -5.85 -1.86 -26.09
C PRO A 496 -5.14 -3.18 -26.45
N VAL A 497 -5.24 -3.62 -27.70
CA VAL A 497 -4.39 -4.68 -28.25
C VAL A 497 -3.10 -4.03 -28.74
N GLY A 498 -1.97 -4.47 -28.19
CA GLY A 498 -0.64 -4.00 -28.59
C GLY A 498 -0.14 -4.67 -29.87
N PHE A 499 0.58 -3.91 -30.69
CA PHE A 499 1.50 -4.45 -31.69
C PHE A 499 2.91 -3.89 -31.44
N GLY A 500 3.85 -4.79 -31.11
CA GLY A 500 5.27 -4.73 -31.51
C GLY A 500 6.22 -3.67 -30.92
N ALA A 501 6.83 -4.02 -29.78
CA ALA A 501 8.22 -3.77 -29.34
C ALA A 501 8.84 -2.35 -29.31
N GLY A 502 8.99 -1.82 -28.08
CA GLY A 502 9.90 -0.74 -27.66
C GLY A 502 9.64 -0.40 -26.18
N PRO A 503 10.63 -0.05 -25.33
CA PRO A 503 10.50 -0.08 -23.88
C PRO A 503 9.50 0.98 -23.43
N SER A 504 8.27 0.56 -23.12
CA SER A 504 7.23 1.44 -22.64
C SER A 504 7.59 1.91 -21.23
N ALA A 505 7.82 3.20 -21.07
CA ALA A 505 7.71 3.88 -19.79
C ALA A 505 6.31 3.58 -19.24
N ARG A 506 6.28 2.71 -18.24
CA ARG A 506 5.07 2.28 -17.55
C ARG A 506 4.66 3.44 -16.66
N ALA A 507 3.80 4.33 -17.15
CA ALA A 507 3.06 5.22 -16.25
C ALA A 507 2.34 4.33 -15.23
N ALA A 508 2.63 4.53 -13.95
CA ALA A 508 1.96 3.81 -12.88
C ALA A 508 0.47 4.12 -13.00
N ALA A 509 -0.33 3.09 -13.27
CA ALA A 509 -1.79 3.19 -13.15
C ALA A 509 -2.11 3.70 -11.73
N PRO A 510 -3.11 4.59 -11.55
CA PRO A 510 -3.49 5.06 -10.24
C PRO A 510 -3.79 3.85 -9.34
N SER A 511 -3.17 3.83 -8.16
CA SER A 511 -3.38 2.77 -7.18
C SER A 511 -4.85 2.84 -6.71
N PHE A 512 -5.58 1.75 -6.90
CA PHE A 512 -6.88 1.59 -6.26
C PHE A 512 -6.66 1.60 -4.74
N THR A 513 -6.99 2.71 -4.09
CA THR A 513 -6.83 2.85 -2.64
C THR A 513 -8.12 2.35 -1.98
N TYR A 514 -8.03 1.25 -1.25
CA TYR A 514 -9.17 0.73 -0.49
C TYR A 514 -9.56 1.74 0.60
N ASP A 515 -10.83 2.08 0.67
CA ASP A 515 -11.37 2.92 1.74
C ASP A 515 -11.38 2.13 3.07
N ARG A 516 -10.33 2.31 3.89
CA ARG A 516 -10.15 1.57 5.16
C ARG A 516 -10.71 2.34 6.34
N ILE A 517 -11.17 1.62 7.37
CA ILE A 517 -11.50 2.25 8.65
C ILE A 517 -10.21 2.68 9.33
N LYS A 518 -10.20 3.89 9.88
CA LYS A 518 -9.06 4.37 10.66
C LYS A 518 -9.20 3.87 12.11
N PRO A 519 -8.09 3.53 12.79
CA PRO A 519 -8.13 3.10 14.18
C PRO A 519 -8.82 4.11 15.11
N GLU A 520 -8.70 5.40 14.81
CA GLU A 520 -9.29 6.49 15.61
C GLU A 520 -10.82 6.53 15.47
N ASP A 521 -11.33 6.31 14.25
CA ASP A 521 -12.78 6.18 13.98
C ASP A 521 -13.36 4.97 14.72
N CYS A 522 -12.59 3.88 14.73
CA CYS A 522 -12.91 2.70 15.50
C CYS A 522 -13.05 3.01 16.99
N LYS A 523 -12.10 3.74 17.60
CA LYS A 523 -12.16 4.13 19.01
C LYS A 523 -13.39 4.99 19.31
N LYS A 524 -13.68 6.00 18.48
CA LYS A 524 -14.74 7.00 18.72
C LYS A 524 -16.17 6.43 18.68
N ASP A 525 -16.42 5.47 17.81
CA ASP A 525 -17.78 5.04 17.49
C ASP A 525 -18.33 3.91 18.38
N TYR A 526 -17.58 3.35 19.34
CA TYR A 526 -18.01 2.15 20.11
C TYR A 526 -19.20 2.33 21.08
N GLY A 527 -19.89 3.47 21.09
CA GLY A 527 -21.09 3.74 21.91
C GLY A 527 -22.43 3.79 21.17
N ALA A 528 -22.45 3.73 19.84
CA ALA A 528 -23.66 3.96 19.03
C ALA A 528 -24.19 2.67 18.36
N GLY A 529 -25.25 2.08 18.94
CA GLY A 529 -26.17 1.15 18.26
C GLY A 529 -25.92 -0.36 18.45
N LYS A 530 -27.01 -1.15 18.31
CA LYS A 530 -26.97 -2.62 18.32
C LYS A 530 -26.23 -3.14 17.08
N ARG A 531 -25.11 -3.84 17.28
CA ARG A 531 -24.31 -4.45 16.20
C ARG A 531 -24.58 -5.95 16.10
N THR A 532 -24.16 -6.57 15.00
CA THR A 532 -24.16 -8.05 14.87
C THR A 532 -22.73 -8.58 14.77
N TYR A 533 -21.83 -7.82 14.14
CA TYR A 533 -20.41 -8.14 13.98
C TYR A 533 -19.61 -6.85 14.04
N GLY A 534 -18.75 -6.68 15.06
CA GLY A 534 -17.83 -5.55 15.25
C GLY A 534 -18.37 -4.16 14.86
N LEU A 535 -17.46 -3.22 14.63
CA LEU A 535 -17.74 -2.00 13.86
C LEU A 535 -17.26 -2.21 12.42
N MET A 536 -18.18 -2.16 11.46
CA MET A 536 -17.83 -2.40 10.05
C MET A 536 -17.99 -1.10 9.25
N LYS A 537 -16.94 -0.69 8.54
CA LYS A 537 -17.02 0.43 7.59
C LYS A 537 -17.58 -0.03 6.25
N ASN A 538 -17.06 -1.14 5.74
CA ASN A 538 -17.49 -1.75 4.48
C ASN A 538 -17.11 -3.24 4.45
N ARG A 539 -17.27 -3.89 3.30
CA ARG A 539 -16.95 -5.32 3.13
C ARG A 539 -15.45 -5.63 3.18
N PHE A 540 -14.58 -4.62 3.20
CA PHE A 540 -13.13 -4.80 3.19
C PHE A 540 -12.44 -4.30 4.45
N SER A 541 -13.13 -3.56 5.31
CA SER A 541 -12.54 -2.97 6.51
C SER A 541 -13.55 -2.81 7.64
N GLY A 542 -13.12 -3.17 8.85
CA GLY A 542 -13.89 -3.09 10.08
C GLY A 542 -12.97 -3.33 11.27
N CYS A 543 -13.50 -3.27 12.47
CA CYS A 543 -12.73 -3.48 13.68
C CYS A 543 -13.53 -4.13 14.80
N PHE A 544 -12.79 -4.70 15.74
CA PHE A 544 -13.29 -5.44 16.88
C PHE A 544 -12.57 -4.96 18.12
N ARG A 545 -13.29 -4.83 19.23
CA ARG A 545 -12.73 -4.40 20.52
C ARG A 545 -12.84 -5.51 21.53
N SER A 546 -11.74 -5.71 22.25
CA SER A 546 -11.68 -6.58 23.42
C SER A 546 -10.87 -5.92 24.52
N SER A 547 -11.09 -6.32 25.76
CA SER A 547 -10.36 -5.79 26.91
C SER A 547 -9.74 -6.93 27.70
N ALA A 548 -8.48 -6.76 28.09
CA ALA A 548 -7.80 -7.64 29.02
C ALA A 548 -7.80 -7.00 30.40
N VAL A 549 -8.06 -7.80 31.43
CA VAL A 549 -7.84 -7.43 32.83
C VAL A 549 -7.01 -8.52 33.48
N VAL A 550 -5.86 -8.15 34.02
CA VAL A 550 -4.98 -9.03 34.79
C VAL A 550 -5.27 -8.83 36.28
N PHE A 551 -5.54 -9.93 36.96
CA PHE A 551 -5.85 -10.00 38.39
C PHE A 551 -4.68 -10.64 39.14
N GLN A 552 -4.37 -10.07 40.29
CA GLN A 552 -3.51 -10.71 41.28
C GLN A 552 -4.37 -11.50 42.28
N PRO A 553 -3.86 -12.62 42.82
CA PRO A 553 -4.50 -13.29 43.95
C PRO A 553 -4.40 -12.41 45.21
N ASP A 554 -5.45 -12.42 46.03
CA ASP A 554 -5.42 -11.78 47.36
C ASP A 554 -4.53 -12.61 48.31
N ASP A 555 -3.81 -11.93 49.20
CA ASP A 555 -2.91 -12.55 50.21
C ASP A 555 -3.68 -13.32 51.32
N ASP A 556 -5.02 -13.25 51.36
CA ASP A 556 -5.88 -13.95 52.33
C ASP A 556 -6.58 -15.18 51.73
N ASP A 557 -6.50 -16.29 52.47
CA ASP A 557 -6.82 -17.68 52.08
C ASP A 557 -8.12 -17.96 51.27
N GLN A 558 -7.94 -18.80 50.23
CA GLN A 558 -8.90 -19.63 49.48
C GLN A 558 -9.86 -18.93 48.46
N PRO A 559 -9.82 -19.35 47.17
CA PRO A 559 -10.57 -18.71 46.09
C PRO A 559 -12.00 -19.24 46.06
N GLN A 560 -12.95 -18.54 46.68
CA GLN A 560 -14.33 -19.00 46.66
C GLN A 560 -15.16 -18.43 45.50
N ASN A 561 -14.80 -17.28 44.89
CA ASN A 561 -15.38 -16.80 43.63
C ASN A 561 -14.50 -15.73 42.94
N ASP A 562 -14.66 -15.56 41.63
CA ASP A 562 -13.91 -14.65 40.73
C ASP A 562 -14.13 -13.14 41.01
N TYR A 563 -14.76 -12.78 42.14
CA TYR A 563 -15.20 -11.42 42.49
C TYR A 563 -14.32 -10.73 43.55
N ASP A 564 -13.45 -11.46 44.25
CA ASP A 564 -12.62 -10.90 45.33
C ASP A 564 -11.18 -10.56 44.88
N ALA A 565 -10.76 -10.97 43.67
CA ALA A 565 -9.44 -10.64 43.14
C ALA A 565 -9.38 -9.16 42.67
N LYS A 566 -8.34 -8.44 43.09
CA LYS A 566 -8.11 -7.04 42.67
C LYS A 566 -7.56 -6.98 41.24
N ALA A 567 -8.15 -6.10 40.43
CA ALA A 567 -7.65 -5.82 39.09
C ALA A 567 -6.35 -5.03 39.20
N ALA A 568 -5.24 -5.65 38.80
CA ALA A 568 -3.90 -5.09 38.93
C ALA A 568 -3.45 -4.37 37.64
N TRP A 569 -3.95 -4.82 36.49
CA TRP A 569 -3.77 -4.13 35.21
C TRP A 569 -4.98 -4.33 34.31
N SER A 570 -5.34 -3.33 33.51
CA SER A 570 -6.31 -3.53 32.41
C SER A 570 -5.93 -2.74 31.17
N ALA A 571 -6.42 -3.15 30.00
CA ALA A 571 -6.31 -2.38 28.76
C ALA A 571 -7.34 -2.81 27.71
N ASP A 572 -7.66 -1.89 26.79
CA ASP A 572 -8.43 -2.18 25.58
C ASP A 572 -7.53 -2.40 24.36
N PHE A 573 -7.89 -3.42 23.59
CA PHE A 573 -7.29 -3.75 22.31
C PHE A 573 -8.29 -3.55 21.18
N LEU A 574 -7.81 -2.90 20.12
CA LEU A 574 -8.55 -2.72 18.88
C LEU A 574 -7.89 -3.53 17.76
N PHE A 575 -8.67 -4.42 17.16
CA PHE A 575 -8.26 -5.26 16.04
C PHE A 575 -8.90 -4.71 14.76
N VAL A 576 -8.11 -4.06 13.91
CA VAL A 576 -8.56 -3.46 12.65
C VAL A 576 -8.34 -4.43 11.49
N ALA A 577 -9.43 -4.97 10.97
CA ALA A 577 -9.44 -5.92 9.87
C ALA A 577 -9.26 -5.25 8.50
N LYS A 578 -8.43 -5.87 7.64
CA LYS A 578 -8.20 -5.47 6.25
C LYS A 578 -8.24 -6.70 5.35
N THR A 579 -9.12 -6.68 4.34
CA THR A 579 -9.21 -7.71 3.30
C THR A 579 -9.08 -7.12 1.89
N PHE A 580 -8.88 -7.95 0.87
CA PHE A 580 -8.57 -7.49 -0.47
C PHE A 580 -9.38 -8.26 -1.53
N SER A 581 -9.53 -7.64 -2.71
CA SER A 581 -10.12 -8.26 -3.91
C SER A 581 -9.24 -7.99 -5.13
N GLY A 582 -8.84 -9.04 -5.86
CA GLY A 582 -7.99 -8.88 -7.06
C GLY A 582 -6.49 -8.65 -6.77
N ARG A 583 -5.63 -8.90 -7.77
CA ARG A 583 -4.19 -9.18 -7.58
C ARG A 583 -3.26 -7.96 -7.48
N ARG A 584 -3.75 -6.71 -7.56
CA ARG A 584 -2.88 -5.51 -7.60
C ARG A 584 -2.58 -4.99 -6.19
N GLY A 585 -1.32 -4.63 -5.92
CA GLY A 585 -0.89 -3.93 -4.69
C GLY A 585 -0.76 -4.81 -3.44
N LEU A 586 -0.52 -6.11 -3.60
CA LEU A 586 -0.28 -7.03 -2.48
C LEU A 586 1.21 -7.18 -2.18
N ASP A 587 1.57 -7.31 -0.90
CA ASP A 587 2.94 -7.61 -0.46
C ASP A 587 3.49 -8.90 -1.09
N SER A 588 4.81 -9.03 -1.14
CA SER A 588 5.45 -10.26 -1.61
C SER A 588 4.96 -11.49 -0.83
N GLY A 589 4.48 -12.50 -1.55
CA GLY A 589 3.90 -13.71 -0.98
C GLY A 589 2.47 -13.58 -0.44
N ALA A 590 1.79 -12.44 -0.62
CA ALA A 590 0.38 -12.23 -0.27
C ALA A 590 -0.60 -12.59 -1.38
N THR A 591 -1.79 -13.02 -0.95
CA THR A 591 -2.89 -13.40 -1.85
C THR A 591 -4.14 -12.59 -1.54
N THR A 592 -5.09 -12.57 -2.49
CA THR A 592 -6.40 -11.93 -2.29
C THR A 592 -7.24 -12.62 -1.20
N ARG A 593 -6.84 -13.81 -0.77
CA ARG A 593 -7.48 -14.60 0.28
C ARG A 593 -6.78 -14.47 1.63
N ASP A 594 -5.87 -13.50 1.74
CA ASP A 594 -5.25 -13.15 3.00
C ASP A 594 -6.11 -12.10 3.73
N VAL A 595 -6.08 -12.17 5.05
CA VAL A 595 -6.79 -11.28 5.96
C VAL A 595 -5.78 -10.77 6.97
N TRP A 596 -5.75 -9.46 7.15
CA TRP A 596 -4.87 -8.79 8.10
C TRP A 596 -5.68 -8.20 9.25
N TYR A 597 -5.12 -8.24 10.44
CA TYR A 597 -5.63 -7.58 11.63
C TYR A 597 -4.51 -6.76 12.25
N ASP A 598 -4.59 -5.43 12.12
CA ASP A 598 -3.70 -4.55 12.85
C ASP A 598 -4.22 -4.39 14.28
N VAL A 599 -3.35 -4.59 15.24
CA VAL A 599 -3.67 -4.58 16.67
C VAL A 599 -3.15 -3.29 17.28
N TYR A 600 -4.05 -2.54 17.89
CA TYR A 600 -3.75 -1.30 18.59
C TYR A 600 -4.11 -1.43 20.07
N LEU A 601 -3.30 -0.83 20.93
CA LEU A 601 -3.58 -0.61 22.34
C LEU A 601 -4.21 0.77 22.51
N SER A 602 -5.31 0.87 23.27
CA SER A 602 -5.94 2.14 23.61
C SER A 602 -5.47 2.64 24.97
N SER A 603 -4.95 3.85 24.98
CA SER A 603 -4.34 4.53 26.13
C SER A 603 -5.32 4.86 27.27
N GLU A 604 -6.58 5.17 26.99
CA GLU A 604 -7.56 5.60 28.03
C GLU A 604 -7.96 4.53 29.06
N SER A 605 -7.58 3.26 28.87
CA SER A 605 -7.96 2.15 29.75
C SER A 605 -6.78 1.39 30.33
N ALA A 606 -5.55 1.84 30.07
CA ALA A 606 -4.35 1.32 30.72
C ALA A 606 -4.24 1.91 32.13
N PHE A 607 -4.58 1.11 33.13
CA PHE A 607 -4.37 1.44 34.55
C PHE A 607 -3.57 0.31 35.18
N ALA A 608 -2.44 0.66 35.80
CA ALA A 608 -1.70 -0.20 36.71
C ALA A 608 -1.86 0.36 38.13
N ASP A 609 -2.36 -0.46 39.06
CA ASP A 609 -2.23 -0.16 40.49
C ASP A 609 -0.74 -0.37 40.86
N PRO A 610 -0.07 0.47 41.69
CA PRO A 610 1.37 0.40 41.94
C PRO A 610 1.82 -0.81 42.78
N TYR A 611 1.10 -1.94 42.74
CA TYR A 611 1.56 -3.17 43.36
C TYR A 611 2.74 -3.73 42.55
N ASP A 612 3.94 -3.63 43.11
CA ASP A 612 5.29 -3.85 42.55
C ASP A 612 5.60 -5.27 41.98
N ARG A 613 4.60 -6.09 41.60
CA ARG A 613 4.80 -7.51 41.22
C ARG A 613 4.30 -7.91 39.81
N LEU A 614 4.04 -6.98 38.90
CA LEU A 614 3.65 -7.32 37.51
C LEU A 614 4.79 -7.29 36.49
N ASP A 615 6.02 -6.99 36.92
CA ASP A 615 7.18 -6.80 36.04
C ASP A 615 7.65 -8.07 35.33
N GLU A 616 7.30 -9.23 35.89
CA GLU A 616 7.68 -10.53 35.33
C GLU A 616 6.52 -11.23 34.61
N VAL A 617 5.26 -10.84 34.88
CA VAL A 617 4.08 -11.46 34.27
C VAL A 617 4.06 -11.20 32.76
N GLU A 618 4.08 -12.27 31.96
CA GLU A 618 4.02 -12.16 30.50
C GLU A 618 2.58 -12.35 29.99
N LEU A 619 2.05 -11.30 29.37
CA LEU A 619 0.75 -11.30 28.73
C LEU A 619 0.89 -11.50 27.21
N THR A 620 0.30 -12.57 26.70
CA THR A 620 0.11 -12.80 25.26
C THR A 620 -1.26 -12.31 24.82
N VAL A 621 -1.30 -11.47 23.80
CA VAL A 621 -2.51 -11.09 23.06
C VAL A 621 -2.42 -11.62 21.64
N GLY A 622 -3.48 -12.27 21.16
CA GLY A 622 -3.46 -12.93 19.86
C GLY A 622 -4.82 -13.14 19.21
N MET A 623 -4.77 -13.69 18.01
CA MET A 623 -5.94 -14.17 17.28
C MET A 623 -5.69 -15.58 16.73
N ALA A 624 -6.72 -16.41 16.73
CA ALA A 624 -6.63 -17.76 16.19
C ALA A 624 -7.92 -18.15 15.45
N PRO A 625 -7.84 -18.99 14.41
CA PRO A 625 -9.00 -19.63 13.82
C PRO A 625 -9.79 -20.40 14.90
N ALA A 626 -11.11 -20.33 14.83
CA ALA A 626 -11.98 -21.13 15.69
C ALA A 626 -11.68 -22.63 15.52
N SER A 627 -11.94 -23.41 16.57
CA SER A 627 -11.73 -24.87 16.53
C SER A 627 -12.45 -25.51 15.34
N GLY A 628 -11.76 -26.40 14.61
CA GLY A 628 -12.29 -27.09 13.44
C GLY A 628 -12.23 -26.31 12.11
N GLN A 629 -11.70 -25.09 12.10
CA GLN A 629 -11.49 -24.31 10.87
C GLN A 629 -10.27 -24.83 10.08
N THR A 630 -10.47 -25.77 9.15
CA THR A 630 -9.38 -26.32 8.32
C THR A 630 -8.99 -25.43 7.13
N ALA A 631 -9.95 -24.64 6.63
CA ALA A 631 -9.75 -23.78 5.46
C ALA A 631 -8.93 -22.51 5.74
N CYS A 632 -8.84 -22.10 7.01
CA CYS A 632 -8.34 -20.79 7.41
C CYS A 632 -7.17 -20.95 8.37
N LYS A 633 -5.97 -20.54 7.93
CA LYS A 633 -4.71 -20.83 8.63
C LYS A 633 -3.95 -19.55 8.97
N ASN A 634 -3.09 -19.64 9.98
CA ASN A 634 -2.17 -18.56 10.35
C ASN A 634 -1.06 -18.46 9.30
N VAL A 635 -0.63 -17.24 8.99
CA VAL A 635 0.57 -16.99 8.18
C VAL A 635 1.63 -16.39 9.09
N THR A 636 2.66 -17.18 9.43
CA THR A 636 3.74 -16.77 10.34
C THR A 636 5.10 -16.61 9.65
N SER A 637 5.15 -16.74 8.32
CA SER A 637 6.37 -16.53 7.54
C SER A 637 6.60 -15.05 7.23
N GLY A 638 7.86 -14.67 6.95
CA GLY A 638 8.20 -13.31 6.52
C GLY A 638 7.93 -12.22 7.57
N GLY A 639 8.16 -12.51 8.85
CA GLY A 639 7.97 -11.56 9.95
C GLY A 639 6.52 -11.37 10.42
N GLN A 640 5.57 -12.12 9.85
CA GLN A 640 4.15 -12.07 10.22
C GLN A 640 3.88 -12.80 11.52
N LYS A 641 2.91 -12.30 12.30
CA LYS A 641 2.56 -12.83 13.63
C LYS A 641 1.09 -13.27 13.67
N ASN A 642 0.73 -14.02 14.69
CA ASN A 642 -0.68 -14.28 15.07
C ASN A 642 -0.92 -13.99 16.56
N HIS A 643 0.14 -13.63 17.29
CA HIS A 643 0.11 -13.18 18.67
C HIS A 643 1.34 -12.31 18.96
N VAL A 644 1.30 -11.60 20.06
CA VAL A 644 2.41 -10.84 20.63
C VAL A 644 2.41 -11.07 22.14
N SER A 645 3.58 -11.42 22.67
CA SER A 645 3.83 -11.51 24.11
C SER A 645 4.71 -10.35 24.53
N LYS A 646 4.35 -9.70 25.64
CA LYS A 646 5.20 -8.75 26.34
C LYS A 646 4.94 -8.87 27.84
N ARG A 647 5.89 -8.43 28.67
CA ARG A 647 5.63 -8.26 30.11
C ARG A 647 4.55 -7.21 30.30
N VAL A 648 3.72 -7.33 31.32
CA VAL A 648 2.64 -6.37 31.61
C VAL A 648 3.17 -4.93 31.67
N ARG A 649 4.33 -4.70 32.30
CA ARG A 649 5.01 -3.39 32.32
C ARG A 649 5.36 -2.83 30.92
N ASP A 650 5.70 -3.70 29.96
CA ASP A 650 6.10 -3.27 28.62
C ASP A 650 4.87 -2.95 27.76
N TRP A 651 3.68 -3.43 28.16
CA TRP A 651 2.40 -2.97 27.63
C TRP A 651 2.07 -1.58 28.17
N ASP A 652 2.32 -1.34 29.45
CA ASP A 652 2.16 -0.03 30.08
C ASP A 652 3.14 1.02 29.51
N ALA A 653 4.37 0.65 29.18
CA ALA A 653 5.31 1.57 28.53
C ALA A 653 4.88 2.06 27.14
N LEU A 654 3.88 1.43 26.51
CA LEU A 654 3.28 1.90 25.24
C LEU A 654 2.19 2.96 25.47
N TYR A 655 1.86 3.25 26.73
CA TYR A 655 0.89 4.25 27.15
C TYR A 655 1.57 5.60 27.39
N ASP A 656 1.00 6.65 26.79
CA ASP A 656 1.27 8.04 27.16
C ASP A 656 -0.02 8.66 27.72
N PRO A 657 -0.08 9.00 29.02
CA PRO A 657 -1.24 9.64 29.63
C PRO A 657 -1.52 11.06 29.08
N TYR A 658 -0.55 11.67 28.41
CA TYR A 658 -0.63 13.03 27.86
C TYR A 658 -0.85 13.05 26.34
N ASP A 659 -0.70 11.91 25.65
CA ASP A 659 -0.97 11.74 24.23
C ASP A 659 -1.87 10.50 23.99
N PRO A 660 -3.21 10.64 24.03
CA PRO A 660 -4.16 9.52 24.01
C PRO A 660 -4.32 8.87 22.63
N LYS A 661 -3.22 8.75 21.87
CA LYS A 661 -3.14 8.06 20.59
C LYS A 661 -3.20 6.55 20.78
N LEU A 662 -3.62 5.88 19.71
CA LEU A 662 -3.62 4.42 19.62
C LEU A 662 -2.20 3.96 19.29
N ALA A 663 -1.62 3.10 20.13
CA ALA A 663 -0.31 2.52 19.87
C ALA A 663 -0.46 1.27 19.01
N HIS A 664 0.12 1.24 17.81
CA HIS A 664 0.19 0.02 17.00
C HIS A 664 1.16 -0.97 17.65
N VAL A 665 0.73 -2.22 17.82
CA VAL A 665 1.51 -3.24 18.54
C VAL A 665 1.93 -4.37 17.61
N ALA A 666 1.03 -4.81 16.72
CA ALA A 666 1.28 -5.93 15.84
C ALA A 666 0.35 -5.91 14.63
N THR A 667 0.76 -6.63 13.58
CA THR A 667 -0.11 -6.99 12.47
C THR A 667 -0.20 -8.51 12.41
N PHE A 668 -1.41 -9.04 12.51
CA PHE A 668 -1.68 -10.46 12.37
C PHE A 668 -2.17 -10.79 10.97
N ARG A 669 -1.72 -11.93 10.42
CA ARG A 669 -2.08 -12.35 9.07
C ARG A 669 -2.56 -13.79 9.02
N PHE A 670 -3.69 -13.97 8.34
CA PHE A 670 -4.32 -15.26 8.12
C PHE A 670 -4.58 -15.46 6.63
N ARG A 671 -4.69 -16.71 6.20
CA ARG A 671 -4.97 -17.09 4.82
C ARG A 671 -6.06 -18.13 4.75
N ALA A 672 -7.02 -17.92 3.87
CA ALA A 672 -7.97 -18.96 3.48
C ALA A 672 -7.43 -19.72 2.26
N ASP A 673 -7.07 -20.99 2.41
CA ASP A 673 -6.55 -21.79 1.30
C ASP A 673 -7.70 -22.29 0.40
N PRO A 674 -7.68 -22.02 -0.93
CA PRO A 674 -8.67 -22.58 -1.85
C PRO A 674 -8.72 -24.12 -1.87
N GLY A 675 -7.60 -24.79 -1.62
CA GLY A 675 -7.50 -26.26 -1.61
C GLY A 675 -8.23 -26.88 -0.43
N ASP A 676 -8.35 -26.14 0.67
CA ASP A 676 -8.99 -26.60 1.91
C ASP A 676 -10.43 -26.09 2.06
N ALA A 677 -10.98 -25.42 1.04
CA ALA A 677 -12.38 -25.01 1.05
C ALA A 677 -13.30 -26.24 1.07
N PRO A 678 -14.40 -26.24 1.86
CA PRO A 678 -15.34 -27.36 1.90
C PRO A 678 -15.88 -27.69 0.50
N ALA A 679 -15.97 -28.98 0.15
CA ALA A 679 -16.49 -29.40 -1.16
C ALA A 679 -17.97 -29.06 -1.36
N THR A 680 -18.72 -28.91 -0.26
CA THR A 680 -20.14 -28.54 -0.27
C THR A 680 -20.43 -27.39 0.68
N ARG A 681 -21.52 -26.66 0.43
CA ARG A 681 -22.01 -25.59 1.30
C ARG A 681 -23.51 -25.66 1.46
N LYS A 682 -24.04 -24.96 2.47
CA LYS A 682 -25.48 -24.71 2.56
C LYS A 682 -25.87 -23.57 1.61
N ASN A 683 -26.93 -23.78 0.83
CA ASN A 683 -27.54 -22.73 0.03
C ASN A 683 -28.54 -21.91 0.88
N ARG A 684 -29.15 -20.88 0.30
CA ARG A 684 -30.18 -20.08 0.99
C ARG A 684 -31.38 -20.90 1.48
N ALA A 685 -31.73 -21.98 0.78
CA ALA A 685 -32.79 -22.92 1.17
C ALA A 685 -32.34 -23.93 2.26
N LYS A 686 -31.13 -23.80 2.79
CA LYS A 686 -30.50 -24.70 3.78
C LYS A 686 -30.22 -26.11 3.24
N GLU A 687 -30.27 -26.29 1.93
CA GLU A 687 -29.91 -27.52 1.23
C GLU A 687 -28.39 -27.59 1.05
N THR A 688 -27.86 -28.82 1.00
CA THR A 688 -26.44 -29.04 0.74
C THR A 688 -26.20 -29.02 -0.78
N VAL A 689 -25.37 -28.10 -1.25
CA VAL A 689 -25.02 -27.93 -2.68
C VAL A 689 -23.51 -27.96 -2.88
N ALA A 690 -23.06 -28.18 -4.12
CA ALA A 690 -21.65 -28.10 -4.47
C ALA A 690 -21.09 -26.68 -4.24
N ASN A 691 -19.88 -26.58 -3.70
CA ASN A 691 -19.22 -25.31 -3.44
C ASN A 691 -18.32 -24.88 -4.63
N ALA A 692 -18.94 -24.64 -5.78
CA ALA A 692 -18.21 -24.32 -7.02
C ALA A 692 -17.35 -23.03 -6.91
N GLU A 693 -17.76 -22.09 -6.06
CA GLU A 693 -17.05 -20.82 -5.81
C GLU A 693 -15.91 -20.97 -4.78
N LYS A 694 -15.70 -22.17 -4.20
CA LYS A 694 -14.71 -22.48 -3.16
C LYS A 694 -14.75 -21.50 -1.99
N ILE A 695 -15.97 -21.25 -1.51
CA ILE A 695 -16.25 -20.35 -0.38
C ILE A 695 -15.77 -21.01 0.92
N SER A 696 -15.07 -20.24 1.74
CA SER A 696 -14.61 -20.57 3.08
C SER A 696 -15.11 -19.51 4.05
N GLU A 697 -15.81 -19.91 5.10
CA GLU A 697 -16.23 -19.02 6.19
C GLU A 697 -15.23 -19.12 7.35
N CYS A 698 -14.30 -18.18 7.38
CA CYS A 698 -13.28 -18.10 8.43
C CYS A 698 -13.84 -17.36 9.64
N ILE A 699 -13.65 -17.95 10.82
CA ILE A 699 -13.98 -17.32 12.11
C ILE A 699 -12.68 -17.24 12.91
N PHE A 700 -12.28 -16.03 13.29
CA PHE A 700 -11.09 -15.79 14.10
C PHE A 700 -11.50 -15.24 15.47
N GLY A 701 -11.13 -15.95 16.53
CA GLY A 701 -11.31 -15.52 17.91
C GLY A 701 -10.10 -14.75 18.41
N GLN A 702 -10.34 -13.60 19.03
CA GLN A 702 -9.30 -12.87 19.76
C GLN A 702 -9.16 -13.47 21.15
N TYR A 703 -7.95 -13.49 21.70
CA TYR A 703 -7.70 -14.00 23.03
C TYR A 703 -6.57 -13.24 23.72
N ALA A 704 -6.59 -13.28 25.05
CA ALA A 704 -5.43 -13.02 25.88
C ALA A 704 -5.17 -14.20 26.81
N LYS A 705 -3.91 -14.48 27.10
CA LYS A 705 -3.47 -15.48 28.07
C LYS A 705 -2.20 -15.02 28.76
N ILE A 706 -2.01 -15.45 30.00
CA ILE A 706 -0.72 -15.32 30.69
C ILE A 706 0.15 -16.50 30.25
N THR A 707 1.35 -16.23 29.73
CA THR A 707 2.31 -17.25 29.28
C THR A 707 3.39 -17.54 30.31
N TYR A 708 3.67 -16.59 31.19
CA TYR A 708 4.55 -16.74 32.33
C TYR A 708 3.93 -16.03 33.55
N GLN A 709 3.92 -16.73 34.68
CA GLN A 709 3.29 -16.30 35.94
C GLN A 709 4.30 -16.52 37.08
N GLU A 710 4.34 -15.61 38.04
CA GLU A 710 5.14 -15.76 39.26
C GLU A 710 4.27 -16.31 40.40
N ASP A 711 3.11 -15.69 40.66
CA ASP A 711 2.31 -15.93 41.87
C ASP A 711 0.81 -16.14 41.55
N GLY A 712 0.45 -17.02 40.60
CA GLY A 712 -0.93 -17.48 40.40
C GLY A 712 -1.90 -16.45 39.79
N GLU A 713 -1.37 -15.46 39.08
CA GLU A 713 -2.11 -14.40 38.38
C GLU A 713 -3.07 -14.97 37.33
N ARG A 714 -4.15 -14.23 37.06
CA ARG A 714 -5.18 -14.63 36.10
C ARG A 714 -5.50 -13.50 35.15
N VAL A 715 -5.78 -13.82 33.88
CA VAL A 715 -6.30 -12.85 32.92
C VAL A 715 -7.76 -13.14 32.61
N ARG A 716 -8.58 -12.10 32.71
CA ARG A 716 -9.93 -12.08 32.17
C ARG A 716 -9.89 -11.37 30.83
N TRP A 717 -10.28 -12.09 29.79
CA TRP A 717 -10.47 -11.53 28.46
C TRP A 717 -11.96 -11.28 28.25
N THR A 718 -12.32 -10.03 28.00
CA THR A 718 -13.71 -9.59 27.82
C THR A 718 -13.90 -8.96 26.45
N TYR A 719 -15.11 -9.09 25.92
CA TYR A 719 -15.49 -8.52 24.63
C TYR A 719 -17.01 -8.30 24.61
N GLY A 720 -17.46 -7.38 23.77
CA GLY A 720 -18.87 -7.28 23.43
C GLY A 720 -19.34 -8.55 22.73
N ALA A 721 -20.62 -8.92 22.88
CA ALA A 721 -21.20 -10.10 22.22
C ALA A 721 -21.03 -10.08 20.68
N THR A 722 -20.82 -8.89 20.10
CA THR A 722 -20.62 -8.66 18.66
C THR A 722 -19.16 -8.68 18.23
N ASP A 723 -18.23 -8.63 19.17
CA ASP A 723 -16.80 -8.42 18.94
C ASP A 723 -15.96 -9.70 19.12
N GLN A 724 -16.55 -10.72 19.74
CA GLN A 724 -15.92 -12.00 20.06
C GLN A 724 -15.27 -12.69 18.83
N ASN A 725 -15.97 -12.67 17.70
CA ASN A 725 -15.62 -13.46 16.52
C ASN A 725 -15.51 -12.58 15.28
N ALA A 726 -14.32 -12.51 14.72
CA ALA A 726 -14.09 -11.89 13.43
C ALA A 726 -14.45 -12.88 12.32
N VAL A 727 -15.64 -12.71 11.74
CA VAL A 727 -16.15 -13.54 10.65
C VAL A 727 -15.70 -12.94 9.31
N VAL A 728 -15.13 -13.78 8.44
CA VAL A 728 -14.66 -13.39 7.11
C VAL A 728 -15.03 -14.47 6.09
N ARG A 729 -15.68 -14.09 4.99
CA ARG A 729 -15.96 -15.00 3.88
C ARG A 729 -14.90 -14.83 2.80
N CYS A 730 -14.14 -15.89 2.52
CA CYS A 730 -13.14 -15.92 1.47
C CYS A 730 -13.54 -16.87 0.35
N ASP A 731 -13.18 -16.58 -0.90
CA ASP A 731 -13.51 -17.44 -2.03
C ASP A 731 -12.48 -17.30 -3.16
N SER A 732 -12.52 -18.21 -4.14
CA SER A 732 -11.64 -18.16 -5.33
C SER A 732 -12.44 -18.14 -6.63
N ALA A 733 -13.69 -17.67 -6.60
CA ALA A 733 -14.52 -17.55 -7.78
C ALA A 733 -13.87 -16.64 -8.83
N ASP A 734 -13.87 -17.12 -10.07
CA ASP A 734 -13.26 -16.50 -11.25
C ASP A 734 -14.26 -16.33 -12.42
N SER A 735 -15.24 -17.24 -12.54
CA SER A 735 -16.05 -17.40 -13.75
C SER A 735 -17.25 -16.44 -13.90
N LYS A 736 -17.66 -15.71 -12.84
CA LYS A 736 -18.81 -14.78 -12.90
C LYS A 736 -18.56 -13.40 -12.27
N ILE A 737 -17.34 -13.12 -11.83
CA ILE A 737 -16.85 -11.80 -11.39
C ILE A 737 -15.65 -11.48 -12.29
N THR A 738 -15.91 -10.77 -13.39
CA THR A 738 -14.98 -10.67 -14.52
C THR A 738 -13.74 -9.82 -14.24
N ARG A 739 -13.75 -9.02 -13.16
CA ARG A 739 -12.68 -8.07 -12.83
C ARG A 739 -11.66 -8.56 -11.80
N THR A 740 -11.97 -9.58 -10.98
CA THR A 740 -11.08 -9.99 -9.86
C THR A 740 -11.07 -11.51 -9.61
N THR A 741 -9.87 -12.07 -9.38
CA THR A 741 -9.71 -13.49 -8.99
C THR A 741 -9.62 -13.63 -7.47
N GLY A 742 -10.62 -14.25 -6.85
CA GLY A 742 -10.60 -14.50 -5.40
C GLY A 742 -10.66 -13.25 -4.52
N GLY A 743 -11.01 -13.44 -3.25
CA GLY A 743 -11.09 -12.33 -2.30
C GLY A 743 -11.70 -12.74 -0.97
N CYS A 744 -11.38 -11.98 0.08
CA CYS A 744 -12.01 -12.07 1.39
C CYS A 744 -12.87 -10.84 1.67
N ILE A 745 -14.02 -11.04 2.30
CA ILE A 745 -14.92 -9.95 2.69
C ILE A 745 -15.46 -10.14 4.11
N LEU A 746 -15.78 -9.02 4.74
CA LEU A 746 -16.49 -8.93 6.02
C LEU A 746 -18.02 -9.06 5.82
N PRO A 747 -18.78 -9.46 6.85
CA PRO A 747 -20.22 -9.79 6.77
C PRO A 747 -21.11 -8.53 6.73
N VAL A 748 -20.79 -7.59 5.86
CA VAL A 748 -21.62 -6.42 5.58
C VAL A 748 -22.50 -6.72 4.38
N THR A 749 -23.82 -6.58 4.53
CA THR A 749 -24.75 -6.59 3.40
C THR A 749 -24.57 -5.29 2.61
N PRO A 750 -24.11 -5.35 1.34
CA PRO A 750 -23.93 -4.19 0.48
C PRO A 750 -25.26 -3.61 0.02
N SER A 751 -25.21 -2.37 -0.45
CA SER A 751 -26.34 -1.69 -1.08
C SER A 751 -25.89 -0.95 -2.32
N ILE A 752 -26.73 -0.93 -3.36
CA ILE A 752 -26.56 -0.04 -4.51
C ILE A 752 -27.25 1.29 -4.23
N GLN A 753 -26.53 2.39 -4.50
CA GLN A 753 -27.07 3.74 -4.43
C GLN A 753 -27.43 4.20 -5.84
N TRP A 754 -28.72 4.24 -6.14
CA TRP A 754 -29.25 4.85 -7.36
C TRP A 754 -29.26 6.37 -7.20
N ARG A 755 -28.97 7.10 -8.29
CA ARG A 755 -28.98 8.57 -8.34
C ARG A 755 -29.72 9.07 -9.58
N MET A 756 -30.54 10.12 -9.42
CA MET A 756 -31.07 10.89 -10.55
C MET A 756 -29.96 11.69 -11.25
N GLY A 757 -30.14 11.99 -12.54
CA GLY A 757 -29.19 12.74 -13.36
C GLY A 757 -27.96 11.92 -13.78
N ALA A 758 -27.99 10.61 -13.57
CA ALA A 758 -26.86 9.72 -13.79
C ALA A 758 -26.97 8.92 -15.10
N GLN A 759 -27.75 9.43 -16.05
CA GLN A 759 -27.98 8.85 -17.39
C GLN A 759 -28.77 7.53 -17.39
N TYR A 760 -29.50 7.26 -16.31
CA TYR A 760 -30.43 6.13 -16.19
C TYR A 760 -31.74 6.55 -15.50
N ASP A 761 -32.18 7.78 -15.73
CA ASP A 761 -33.26 8.42 -14.97
C ASP A 761 -34.60 7.68 -15.12
N GLU A 762 -34.89 7.14 -16.30
CA GLU A 762 -36.08 6.32 -16.55
C GLU A 762 -36.07 5.02 -15.73
N ALA A 763 -34.89 4.39 -15.61
CA ALA A 763 -34.68 3.20 -14.78
C ALA A 763 -34.71 3.56 -13.28
N TYR A 764 -34.12 4.70 -12.90
CA TYR A 764 -34.22 5.23 -11.53
C TYR A 764 -35.68 5.40 -11.11
N ILE A 765 -36.48 6.10 -11.93
CA ILE A 765 -37.90 6.34 -11.66
C ILE A 765 -38.65 5.01 -11.58
N HIS A 766 -38.35 4.06 -12.48
CA HIS A 766 -38.95 2.73 -12.45
C HIS A 766 -38.67 1.99 -11.14
N TYR A 767 -37.41 1.90 -10.73
CA TYR A 767 -37.03 1.20 -9.49
C TYR A 767 -37.56 1.92 -8.25
N TRP A 768 -37.53 3.25 -8.26
CA TRP A 768 -38.07 4.06 -7.16
C TRP A 768 -39.57 3.83 -7.00
N LYS A 769 -40.35 3.87 -8.09
CA LYS A 769 -41.79 3.58 -8.06
C LYS A 769 -42.06 2.14 -7.64
N ALA A 770 -41.32 1.17 -8.15
CA ALA A 770 -41.45 -0.22 -7.69
C ALA A 770 -41.26 -0.32 -6.16
N CYS A 771 -40.33 0.46 -5.60
CA CYS A 771 -40.06 0.48 -4.17
C CYS A 771 -41.07 1.25 -3.32
N TYR A 772 -41.54 2.41 -3.77
CA TYR A 772 -42.23 3.39 -2.91
C TYR A 772 -43.61 3.83 -3.43
N ASP A 773 -43.90 3.61 -4.71
CA ASP A 773 -45.17 3.93 -5.36
C ASP A 773 -45.63 2.76 -6.24
N LYS A 774 -45.65 1.57 -5.64
CA LYS A 774 -45.83 0.29 -6.34
C LYS A 774 -47.18 0.17 -7.06
N ALA A 775 -48.19 0.94 -6.63
CA ALA A 775 -49.50 0.98 -7.28
C ALA A 775 -49.40 1.61 -8.68
N ASP A 776 -48.46 2.55 -8.87
CA ASP A 776 -48.13 3.14 -10.16
C ASP A 776 -46.92 2.44 -10.79
N THR A 777 -47.06 1.13 -11.04
CA THR A 777 -46.11 0.33 -11.83
C THR A 777 -46.86 -0.66 -12.71
N PHE A 778 -46.20 -1.34 -13.67
CA PHE A 778 -46.86 -2.33 -14.53
C PHE A 778 -46.44 -3.78 -14.23
N PRO A 779 -47.39 -4.73 -14.11
CA PRO A 779 -48.83 -4.51 -14.00
C PRO A 779 -49.21 -3.67 -12.78
N LYS A 780 -50.31 -2.91 -12.92
CA LYS A 780 -50.93 -2.19 -11.82
C LYS A 780 -51.55 -3.19 -10.85
N ASN A 781 -50.96 -3.31 -9.68
CA ASN A 781 -51.43 -4.12 -8.56
C ASN A 781 -51.17 -3.34 -7.25
N PRO A 782 -52.21 -2.87 -6.53
CA PRO A 782 -52.00 -2.14 -5.27
C PRO A 782 -51.38 -3.00 -4.16
N ASN A 783 -51.52 -4.33 -4.24
CA ASN A 783 -51.05 -5.29 -3.24
C ASN A 783 -49.69 -5.90 -3.57
N LYS A 784 -48.98 -5.34 -4.56
CA LYS A 784 -47.67 -5.82 -5.03
C LYS A 784 -46.68 -6.04 -3.90
N LYS A 785 -45.97 -7.18 -3.91
CA LYS A 785 -44.91 -7.51 -2.94
C LYS A 785 -43.54 -7.30 -3.56
N ILE A 786 -43.03 -6.08 -3.41
CA ILE A 786 -41.73 -5.68 -3.96
C ILE A 786 -40.64 -5.74 -2.88
N PRO A 787 -39.63 -6.62 -3.01
CA PRO A 787 -38.48 -6.68 -2.11
C PRO A 787 -37.38 -5.71 -2.52
N GLY A 788 -36.39 -5.57 -1.64
CA GLY A 788 -35.08 -4.99 -1.96
C GLY A 788 -34.93 -3.52 -1.66
N CYS A 789 -35.93 -2.87 -1.07
CA CYS A 789 -35.99 -1.41 -0.98
C CYS A 789 -35.64 -0.92 0.42
N ALA A 790 -34.80 0.10 0.54
CA ALA A 790 -34.49 0.73 1.82
C ALA A 790 -35.74 1.33 2.48
N VAL A 791 -35.81 1.30 3.82
CA VAL A 791 -36.87 1.99 4.59
C VAL A 791 -36.57 3.49 4.55
N ASN A 792 -37.56 4.32 4.19
CA ASN A 792 -37.40 5.78 4.06
C ASN A 792 -36.21 6.19 3.16
N GLY A 793 -35.95 5.45 2.08
CA GLY A 793 -34.89 5.73 1.10
C GLY A 793 -33.45 5.39 1.51
N THR A 794 -33.16 5.26 2.82
CA THR A 794 -31.78 5.12 3.33
C THR A 794 -31.59 4.02 4.39
N GLY A 795 -32.65 3.68 5.14
CA GLY A 795 -32.64 2.67 6.20
C GLY A 795 -32.57 1.23 5.67
N ARG A 796 -31.94 0.33 6.43
CA ARG A 796 -31.87 -1.09 6.05
C ARG A 796 -33.29 -1.71 6.07
N PRO A 797 -33.71 -2.41 5.01
CA PRO A 797 -34.94 -3.20 5.08
C PRO A 797 -34.78 -4.39 6.02
N SER A 798 -35.93 -4.99 6.38
CA SER A 798 -35.91 -6.28 7.07
C SER A 798 -35.20 -7.33 6.21
N LYS A 799 -34.49 -8.26 6.84
CA LYS A 799 -33.58 -9.20 6.16
C LYS A 799 -34.29 -10.11 5.14
N ASP A 800 -35.56 -10.42 5.38
CA ASP A 800 -36.44 -11.18 4.49
C ASP A 800 -36.76 -10.43 3.18
N LEU A 801 -36.61 -9.11 3.17
CA LEU A 801 -36.81 -8.27 2.00
C LEU A 801 -35.52 -8.04 1.20
N TYR A 802 -34.36 -8.58 1.58
CA TYR A 802 -33.15 -8.40 0.78
C TYR A 802 -33.24 -9.07 -0.58
N LEU A 803 -32.67 -8.41 -1.59
CA LEU A 803 -32.39 -9.04 -2.87
C LEU A 803 -31.25 -10.04 -2.71
N TRP A 804 -31.16 -11.02 -3.61
CA TRP A 804 -29.98 -11.86 -3.70
C TRP A 804 -29.61 -12.22 -5.11
N ARG A 805 -28.31 -12.32 -5.37
CA ARG A 805 -27.81 -12.58 -6.71
C ARG A 805 -28.17 -14.01 -7.14
N VAL A 806 -28.69 -14.14 -8.35
CA VAL A 806 -28.82 -15.43 -9.05
C VAL A 806 -28.01 -15.39 -10.34
N GLY A 807 -27.76 -16.57 -10.90
CA GLY A 807 -27.14 -16.72 -12.22
C GLY A 807 -27.98 -17.60 -13.12
N GLU A 808 -27.43 -17.93 -14.28
CA GLU A 808 -28.01 -18.87 -15.24
C GLU A 808 -28.21 -20.26 -14.63
N PRO A 809 -29.30 -20.98 -14.99
CA PRO A 809 -30.33 -20.59 -15.96
C PRO A 809 -31.46 -19.70 -15.37
N ARG A 810 -31.46 -19.48 -14.05
CA ARG A 810 -32.55 -18.77 -13.37
C ARG A 810 -32.70 -17.32 -13.81
N GLN A 811 -31.57 -16.67 -14.09
CA GLN A 811 -31.54 -15.30 -14.63
C GLN A 811 -32.22 -15.23 -16.02
N ASP A 812 -31.88 -16.13 -16.94
CA ASP A 812 -32.46 -16.15 -18.29
C ASP A 812 -33.94 -16.44 -18.28
N ASN A 813 -34.38 -17.38 -17.43
CA ASN A 813 -35.80 -17.66 -17.23
C ASN A 813 -36.55 -16.42 -16.76
N SER A 814 -35.93 -15.60 -15.90
CA SER A 814 -36.53 -14.37 -15.41
C SER A 814 -36.61 -13.30 -16.50
N ARG A 815 -35.54 -13.13 -17.31
CA ARG A 815 -35.56 -12.26 -18.50
C ARG A 815 -36.65 -12.67 -19.48
N GLY A 816 -36.79 -13.97 -19.76
CA GLY A 816 -37.84 -14.49 -20.62
C GLY A 816 -39.24 -14.14 -20.12
N ARG A 817 -39.52 -14.31 -18.82
CA ARG A 817 -40.80 -13.91 -18.22
C ARG A 817 -41.03 -12.39 -18.26
N SER A 818 -40.00 -11.57 -18.02
CA SER A 818 -40.10 -10.11 -18.19
C SER A 818 -40.46 -9.75 -19.62
N GLY A 819 -39.75 -10.34 -20.59
CA GLY A 819 -39.95 -10.12 -22.01
C GLY A 819 -41.37 -10.44 -22.44
N THR A 820 -41.92 -11.58 -22.00
CA THR A 820 -43.33 -11.94 -22.24
C THR A 820 -44.29 -10.90 -21.65
N ARG A 821 -44.03 -10.38 -20.45
CA ARG A 821 -44.87 -9.33 -19.83
C ARG A 821 -44.74 -7.99 -20.56
N CYS A 822 -43.53 -7.58 -20.92
CA CYS A 822 -43.31 -6.38 -21.72
C CYS A 822 -43.99 -6.49 -23.09
N HIS A 823 -43.96 -7.66 -23.73
CA HIS A 823 -44.61 -7.86 -25.02
C HIS A 823 -46.14 -7.78 -24.93
N SER A 824 -46.74 -8.26 -23.83
CA SER A 824 -48.20 -8.14 -23.64
C SER A 824 -48.66 -6.71 -23.35
N LEU A 825 -47.83 -5.94 -22.63
CA LEU A 825 -48.08 -4.52 -22.35
C LEU A 825 -47.76 -3.63 -23.53
N TRP A 826 -46.61 -3.80 -24.18
CA TRP A 826 -46.13 -3.01 -25.31
C TRP A 826 -45.80 -3.94 -26.49
N PRO A 827 -46.80 -4.28 -27.32
CA PRO A 827 -46.55 -5.00 -28.55
C PRO A 827 -45.48 -4.28 -29.38
N ASN A 828 -44.51 -5.01 -29.91
CA ASN A 828 -43.43 -4.49 -30.75
C ASN A 828 -42.46 -3.48 -30.08
N TYR A 829 -42.35 -3.43 -28.75
CA TYR A 829 -41.40 -2.53 -28.06
C TYR A 829 -39.95 -2.68 -28.58
N GLY A 830 -39.49 -3.92 -28.82
CA GLY A 830 -38.15 -4.18 -29.35
C GLY A 830 -37.90 -3.67 -30.78
N ILE A 831 -38.94 -3.62 -31.62
CA ILE A 831 -38.84 -3.03 -32.98
C ILE A 831 -38.65 -1.51 -32.89
N ASN A 832 -39.13 -0.89 -31.81
CA ASN A 832 -39.02 0.55 -31.57
C ASN A 832 -37.80 0.92 -30.71
N SER A 833 -36.76 0.09 -30.76
CA SER A 833 -35.50 0.27 -30.03
C SER A 833 -35.66 0.44 -28.51
N GLN A 834 -36.74 -0.11 -27.95
CA GLN A 834 -36.95 -0.17 -26.51
C GLN A 834 -36.47 -1.52 -25.99
N ASP A 835 -35.93 -1.52 -24.78
CA ASP A 835 -35.65 -2.71 -23.99
C ASP A 835 -36.66 -2.85 -22.85
N CYS A 836 -36.87 -4.10 -22.43
CA CYS A 836 -37.67 -4.40 -21.24
C CYS A 836 -36.77 -4.31 -20.02
N ASP A 837 -37.00 -3.30 -19.18
CA ASP A 837 -36.42 -3.22 -17.85
C ASP A 837 -37.37 -3.86 -16.84
N GLU A 838 -36.81 -4.50 -15.81
CA GLU A 838 -37.59 -5.22 -14.80
C GLU A 838 -37.14 -4.93 -13.37
N TYR A 839 -38.11 -4.96 -12.46
CA TYR A 839 -37.85 -4.96 -11.03
C TYR A 839 -38.80 -5.95 -10.30
N PRO A 840 -38.30 -6.82 -9.41
CA PRO A 840 -36.89 -7.08 -9.12
C PRO A 840 -36.11 -7.53 -10.36
N PHE A 841 -34.81 -7.17 -10.40
CA PHE A 841 -33.92 -7.44 -11.52
C PHE A 841 -33.93 -8.93 -11.92
N ALA A 842 -33.74 -9.27 -13.19
CA ALA A 842 -33.64 -10.68 -13.58
C ALA A 842 -32.49 -11.43 -12.88
N SER A 843 -31.44 -10.73 -12.46
CA SER A 843 -30.35 -11.28 -11.65
C SER A 843 -30.65 -11.36 -10.15
N ALA A 844 -31.89 -11.09 -9.72
CA ALA A 844 -32.34 -11.17 -8.33
C ALA A 844 -33.24 -12.40 -8.08
N GLY A 845 -32.98 -13.11 -6.99
CA GLY A 845 -33.64 -14.38 -6.71
C GLY A 845 -34.97 -14.31 -5.97
N ASN A 846 -35.43 -13.14 -5.51
CA ASN A 846 -36.75 -12.99 -4.91
C ASN A 846 -37.89 -13.20 -5.91
N ARG A 847 -37.56 -13.35 -7.19
CA ARG A 847 -38.50 -13.55 -8.27
C ARG A 847 -38.88 -15.03 -8.38
N THR A 848 -40.18 -15.30 -8.32
CA THR A 848 -40.79 -16.62 -8.49
C THR A 848 -41.78 -16.60 -9.66
N VAL A 849 -42.12 -17.78 -10.19
CA VAL A 849 -43.13 -17.89 -11.26
C VAL A 849 -44.49 -17.43 -10.73
N ASP A 850 -44.89 -17.91 -9.55
CA ASP A 850 -46.15 -17.57 -8.90
C ASP A 850 -46.23 -16.07 -8.56
N GLY A 851 -45.13 -15.46 -8.11
CA GLY A 851 -45.10 -14.02 -7.84
C GLY A 851 -45.22 -13.17 -9.11
N ASP A 852 -44.54 -13.54 -10.18
CA ASP A 852 -44.69 -12.86 -11.48
C ASP A 852 -46.14 -12.96 -12.00
N GLN A 853 -46.76 -14.13 -11.78
CA GLN A 853 -48.16 -14.42 -12.07
C GLN A 853 -49.11 -13.58 -11.22
N ASP A 854 -48.84 -13.45 -9.92
CA ASP A 854 -49.57 -12.60 -8.96
C ASP A 854 -49.39 -11.09 -9.21
N GLY A 855 -48.58 -10.74 -10.21
CA GLY A 855 -48.29 -9.36 -10.57
C GLY A 855 -47.37 -8.68 -9.56
N ASP A 856 -46.51 -9.42 -8.85
CA ASP A 856 -45.49 -8.90 -7.92
C ASP A 856 -44.24 -8.34 -8.63
N LEU A 857 -44.17 -8.44 -9.95
CA LEU A 857 -43.09 -7.88 -10.77
C LEU A 857 -43.47 -6.52 -11.36
N SER A 858 -42.49 -5.66 -11.58
CA SER A 858 -42.61 -4.40 -12.31
C SER A 858 -41.82 -4.47 -13.62
N VAL A 859 -42.44 -4.08 -14.73
CA VAL A 859 -41.76 -3.95 -16.02
C VAL A 859 -41.97 -2.59 -16.64
N CYS A 860 -40.99 -2.15 -17.41
CA CYS A 860 -41.04 -0.91 -18.15
C CYS A 860 -40.32 -1.05 -19.49
N ALA A 861 -41.03 -0.82 -20.59
CA ALA A 861 -40.37 -0.62 -21.88
C ALA A 861 -39.74 0.79 -21.89
N MET A 862 -38.43 0.86 -22.11
CA MET A 862 -37.68 2.13 -22.12
C MET A 862 -36.50 2.07 -23.10
N PRO A 863 -35.86 3.20 -23.43
CA PRO A 863 -34.71 3.19 -24.32
C PRO A 863 -33.57 2.31 -23.78
N LYS A 864 -32.83 1.67 -24.67
CA LYS A 864 -31.70 0.80 -24.31
C LYS A 864 -30.59 1.47 -23.48
N PRO A 865 -30.18 2.74 -23.73
CA PRO A 865 -29.11 3.38 -22.96
C PRO A 865 -29.35 3.49 -21.45
N PRO A 866 -30.48 4.04 -20.94
CA PRO A 866 -30.71 4.11 -19.49
C PRO A 866 -30.82 2.73 -18.83
N ASN A 867 -31.49 1.77 -19.49
CA ASN A 867 -31.58 0.39 -19.01
C ASN A 867 -30.19 -0.27 -18.90
N SER A 868 -29.37 -0.16 -19.96
CA SER A 868 -28.01 -0.71 -19.98
C SER A 868 -27.14 -0.05 -18.91
N THR A 869 -27.21 1.27 -18.75
CA THR A 869 -26.43 2.02 -17.76
C THR A 869 -26.78 1.60 -16.33
N ALA A 870 -28.07 1.42 -16.02
CA ALA A 870 -28.52 0.89 -14.75
C ALA A 870 -28.05 -0.55 -14.50
N GLY A 871 -28.21 -1.44 -15.48
CA GLY A 871 -27.72 -2.82 -15.41
C GLY A 871 -26.20 -2.90 -15.19
N ASN A 872 -25.44 -1.97 -15.76
CA ASN A 872 -23.99 -1.88 -15.58
C ASN A 872 -23.60 -1.42 -14.18
N LEU A 873 -24.35 -0.51 -13.56
CA LEU A 873 -24.14 -0.13 -12.17
C LEU A 873 -24.37 -1.33 -11.23
N LEU A 874 -25.41 -2.13 -11.48
CA LEU A 874 -25.66 -3.37 -10.74
C LEU A 874 -24.52 -4.39 -10.92
N ARG A 875 -24.01 -4.55 -12.16
CA ARG A 875 -22.84 -5.40 -12.45
C ARG A 875 -21.58 -4.88 -11.75
N ARG A 876 -21.39 -3.56 -11.64
CA ARG A 876 -20.29 -2.95 -10.88
C ARG A 876 -20.39 -3.26 -9.40
N LEU A 877 -21.58 -3.16 -8.79
CA LEU A 877 -21.81 -3.58 -7.41
C LEU A 877 -21.37 -5.04 -7.21
N PHE A 878 -21.81 -5.96 -8.08
CA PHE A 878 -21.44 -7.37 -7.94
C PHE A 878 -19.93 -7.61 -7.96
N ASN A 879 -19.22 -6.88 -8.81
CA ASN A 879 -17.77 -7.00 -8.92
C ASN A 879 -17.04 -6.34 -7.75
N ASN A 880 -17.36 -5.08 -7.44
CA ASN A 880 -16.63 -4.26 -6.48
C ASN A 880 -16.87 -4.72 -5.04
N ASP A 881 -18.10 -5.13 -4.71
CA ASP A 881 -18.43 -5.65 -3.38
C ASP A 881 -18.30 -7.17 -3.30
N ARG A 882 -17.87 -7.85 -4.37
CA ARG A 882 -17.69 -9.31 -4.42
C ARG A 882 -18.95 -10.08 -4.00
N ILE A 883 -20.10 -9.73 -4.59
CA ILE A 883 -21.41 -10.38 -4.37
C ILE A 883 -21.45 -11.65 -5.21
N LEU A 884 -21.35 -12.80 -4.55
CA LEU A 884 -21.42 -14.13 -5.17
C LEU A 884 -22.86 -14.61 -5.38
N LEU A 885 -23.05 -15.80 -5.95
CA LEU A 885 -24.39 -16.38 -6.04
C LEU A 885 -24.99 -16.55 -4.64
N GLU A 886 -26.25 -16.12 -4.49
CA GLU A 886 -27.04 -16.12 -3.26
C GLU A 886 -26.66 -15.05 -2.21
N ASP A 887 -25.59 -14.30 -2.43
CA ASP A 887 -25.25 -13.14 -1.58
C ASP A 887 -26.36 -12.09 -1.66
N VAL A 888 -26.66 -11.50 -0.50
CA VAL A 888 -27.69 -10.47 -0.33
C VAL A 888 -27.21 -9.09 -0.73
N PHE A 889 -28.15 -8.27 -1.21
CA PHE A 889 -27.98 -6.82 -1.37
C PHE A 889 -29.34 -6.10 -1.30
N PHE A 890 -29.34 -4.77 -1.24
CA PHE A 890 -30.57 -3.96 -1.32
C PHE A 890 -30.32 -2.64 -2.03
N ASN A 891 -31.39 -1.93 -2.38
CA ASN A 891 -31.39 -0.67 -3.11
C ASN A 891 -31.59 0.52 -2.18
N ARG A 892 -30.85 1.59 -2.47
CA ARG A 892 -31.01 2.94 -1.91
C ARG A 892 -31.19 3.94 -3.03
N PHE A 893 -31.86 5.04 -2.73
CA PHE A 893 -32.20 6.09 -3.68
C PHE A 893 -31.77 7.45 -3.14
N SER A 894 -31.32 8.36 -4.00
CA SER A 894 -30.86 9.69 -3.57
C SER A 894 -31.99 10.58 -3.11
N GLY A 895 -33.23 10.26 -3.47
CA GLY A 895 -34.44 10.98 -3.10
C GLY A 895 -35.64 10.55 -3.93
N GLU A 896 -36.79 11.17 -3.69
CA GLU A 896 -37.92 11.10 -4.61
C GLU A 896 -37.56 11.80 -5.94
N PRO A 897 -37.88 11.21 -7.11
CA PRO A 897 -37.72 11.91 -8.39
C PRO A 897 -38.52 13.21 -8.43
N ASP A 898 -37.93 14.30 -8.92
CA ASP A 898 -38.63 15.56 -9.17
C ASP A 898 -38.29 16.06 -10.59
N PRO A 899 -39.27 16.13 -11.52
CA PRO A 899 -40.67 15.74 -11.33
C PRO A 899 -40.84 14.22 -11.20
N LEU A 900 -41.88 13.77 -10.48
CA LEU A 900 -42.30 12.36 -10.42
C LEU A 900 -43.39 12.10 -11.49
N PRO A 901 -43.04 11.65 -12.71
CA PRO A 901 -44.04 11.34 -13.74
C PRO A 901 -44.88 10.12 -13.35
N SER A 902 -46.04 9.94 -13.98
CA SER A 902 -46.74 8.64 -13.91
C SER A 902 -45.93 7.56 -14.63
N MET A 903 -46.10 6.30 -14.27
CA MET A 903 -45.44 5.19 -14.98
C MET A 903 -45.82 5.13 -16.46
N GLU A 904 -47.04 5.54 -16.81
CA GLU A 904 -47.47 5.71 -18.20
C GLU A 904 -46.61 6.69 -19.00
N ASN A 905 -46.10 7.74 -18.35
CA ASN A 905 -45.29 8.77 -18.99
C ASN A 905 -43.79 8.44 -18.92
N ASN A 906 -43.36 7.70 -17.89
CA ASN A 906 -41.98 7.26 -17.73
C ASN A 906 -41.63 6.10 -18.67
N CYS A 907 -42.49 5.09 -18.75
CA CYS A 907 -42.34 4.03 -19.75
C CYS A 907 -42.77 4.53 -21.12
N TRP A 908 -42.32 3.83 -22.16
CA TRP A 908 -42.66 4.13 -23.54
C TRP A 908 -44.18 4.39 -23.72
N PRO A 909 -44.59 5.65 -23.94
CA PRO A 909 -45.98 6.08 -23.71
C PRO A 909 -46.93 5.73 -24.86
N GLY A 910 -46.41 5.41 -26.05
CA GLY A 910 -47.19 5.38 -27.29
C GLY A 910 -48.11 4.18 -27.52
N HIS A 911 -47.87 3.02 -26.89
CA HIS A 911 -48.47 1.75 -27.35
C HIS A 911 -48.83 0.74 -26.24
N ILE A 912 -49.12 1.22 -25.03
CA ILE A 912 -49.48 0.30 -23.94
C ILE A 912 -50.91 -0.27 -24.08
N ASN A 913 -51.02 -1.59 -24.21
CA ASN A 913 -52.27 -2.35 -24.26
C ASN A 913 -53.06 -2.19 -22.96
N LYS A 914 -54.19 -1.47 -23.03
CA LYS A 914 -55.06 -1.14 -21.89
C LYS A 914 -55.57 -2.36 -21.13
N ALA A 915 -55.88 -3.46 -21.82
CA ALA A 915 -56.39 -4.67 -21.20
C ALA A 915 -55.34 -5.39 -20.34
N SER A 916 -54.06 -5.22 -20.65
CA SER A 916 -52.95 -5.89 -19.98
C SER A 916 -52.28 -5.04 -18.88
N ARG A 917 -52.72 -3.78 -18.68
CA ARG A 917 -52.14 -2.84 -17.69
C ARG A 917 -52.41 -3.26 -16.26
N TYR A 918 -53.58 -3.81 -15.99
CA TYR A 918 -53.98 -4.22 -14.66
C TYR A 918 -53.65 -5.69 -14.43
N TYR A 919 -53.33 -6.01 -13.18
CA TYR A 919 -53.35 -7.39 -12.74
C TYR A 919 -54.79 -7.89 -12.69
N THR A 920 -55.07 -9.05 -13.29
CA THR A 920 -56.43 -9.61 -13.40
C THR A 920 -56.74 -10.73 -12.41
N GLY A 921 -55.84 -11.01 -11.46
CA GLY A 921 -56.00 -12.16 -10.56
C GLY A 921 -55.68 -13.49 -11.23
N HIS A 922 -55.23 -14.45 -10.44
CA HIS A 922 -55.39 -15.88 -10.70
C HIS A 922 -56.66 -16.39 -10.02
#